data_AF-A0A3P0NKW3-F1
#
_entry.id   AF-A0A3P0NKW3-F1
#
_cell.length_a   1.000
_cell.length_b   1.000
_cell.length_c   1.000
_cell.angle_alpha   90.00
_cell.angle_beta   90.00
_cell.angle_gamma   90.00
#
_symmetry.space_group_name_H-M   'P 1'
#
loop_
_entity.id
_entity.type
_entity.pdbx_description
1 polymer ?
#
loop_
_entity_poly.entity_id
_entity_poly.type
_entity_poly.pdbx_seq_one_letter_code
_entity_poly.pdbx_strand_id
1 'polypeptide(L)'
;RSNNTVELDDREGQEHIKVATEHGKSQLNLGHMVDRSLGERGSGAELRSDGAAALRGGAGVMVSAYSRNGASGKQLDMQETVAQLEDALALAKALASSARASKAEAADIDSQRAVNKALDQLRQPGVLVTAPASTGMVAGKSVQFVAGANIVGIARGDASWSVWKRFTVAAHDMVSLFTQKGLSLIASAGAVVVQAQRGRLQLGSQDDMTVETVNGVLHVKSPKEIVMNVGGSYFRMTPDGIEMGTRGGVLFKTSSLKKTGPAQMDLGGAAFASAFVPYTTQCEVWRTNPDFVSSHVPTTDEVAPKSAGTAASVADASHAAPSPLGNFFSRLAGGDVPPEASVFSPFDGKPSNVDDDFPKAKITLNNPDDQQQTPVTPDPIKLAKAVPCDWKISDLKADVKGRIESISYWGVLHDRTPWKNPETGEQYRGGGSRGSYFEFAYSEKEKTITCTVRVMLIPMDIFRVDLKGERDTSVSTREATIPYEYSCHSTMTPGSTRNGVKMDYRDAVGPEFDVATLIGRIEAVLNQGNYKLILDGCSKGTACGCRVKVCFRVDLRVSIKGVSIKGFNPHVSLNLFPQVLRADTGSWGERHKYQVKNNFFDYPDANVEAHECGHYFNFPDEYYDRGGWIHHSYIKNKKIDFSLVDAKAGAMFWQGYSSGNVMGGGANTPVRSGRVTATIKPYCLEYVRRQFSIMTNKIWEIGYEE
;
A
#
# COMPACT_ATOMS: atom_id res chain seq x y z
N ARG A 1 -43.33 25.29 -11.60
CA ARG A 1 -42.79 26.59 -12.09
C ARG A 1 -41.34 26.34 -12.50
N SER A 2 -40.84 26.99 -13.55
CA SER A 2 -39.49 26.74 -14.09
C SER A 2 -38.36 27.31 -13.22
N ASN A 3 -38.60 28.43 -12.53
CA ASN A 3 -37.59 29.18 -11.76
C ASN A 3 -36.30 29.43 -12.59
N ASN A 4 -36.50 29.81 -13.86
CA ASN A 4 -35.47 30.47 -14.64
C ASN A 4 -35.36 31.90 -14.14
N THR A 5 -34.14 32.38 -13.92
CA THR A 5 -33.86 33.67 -13.28
C THR A 5 -32.84 34.43 -14.10
N VAL A 6 -33.13 35.71 -14.35
CA VAL A 6 -32.12 36.72 -14.64
C VAL A 6 -32.21 37.71 -13.48
N GLU A 7 -31.10 37.88 -12.78
CA GLU A 7 -31.01 38.65 -11.55
C GLU A 7 -29.82 39.59 -11.67
N LEU A 8 -30.04 40.85 -11.35
CA LEU A 8 -29.03 41.90 -11.25
C LEU A 8 -29.12 42.45 -9.84
N ASP A 9 -27.98 42.66 -9.20
CA ASP A 9 -27.86 43.26 -7.89
C ASP A 9 -26.93 44.47 -8.01
N ASP A 10 -27.46 45.65 -7.72
CA ASP A 10 -26.80 46.95 -7.90
C ASP A 10 -26.29 47.52 -6.56
N ARG A 11 -26.07 46.67 -5.55
CA ARG A 11 -25.43 47.08 -4.28
C ARG A 11 -23.98 47.47 -4.53
N GLU A 12 -23.63 48.71 -4.19
CA GLU A 12 -22.28 49.28 -4.38
C GLU A 12 -21.18 48.41 -3.73
N GLY A 13 -20.23 47.96 -4.55
CA GLY A 13 -19.14 47.06 -4.16
C GLY A 13 -19.54 45.59 -3.95
N GLN A 14 -20.79 45.23 -4.25
CA GLN A 14 -21.36 43.88 -4.17
C GLN A 14 -22.17 43.53 -5.43
N GLU A 15 -21.82 44.16 -6.56
CA GLU A 15 -22.59 44.06 -7.80
C GLU A 15 -22.50 42.65 -8.41
N HIS A 16 -23.64 42.09 -8.85
CA HIS A 16 -23.65 40.79 -9.53
C HIS A 16 -24.71 40.64 -10.60
N ILE A 17 -24.42 39.79 -11.59
CA ILE A 17 -25.37 39.32 -12.61
C ILE A 17 -25.45 37.80 -12.53
N LYS A 18 -26.65 37.25 -12.35
CA LYS A 18 -26.92 35.81 -12.28
C LYS A 18 -27.97 35.41 -13.31
N VAL A 19 -27.57 34.57 -14.27
CA VAL A 19 -28.44 33.95 -15.27
C VAL A 19 -28.53 32.46 -14.98
N ALA A 20 -29.71 31.97 -14.59
CA ALA A 20 -29.88 30.64 -13.99
C ALA A 20 -31.12 29.88 -14.48
N THR A 21 -31.02 28.55 -14.47
CA THR A 21 -32.17 27.63 -14.55
C THR A 21 -32.05 26.51 -13.50
N GLU A 22 -33.19 25.95 -13.07
CA GLU A 22 -33.19 24.78 -12.18
C GLU A 22 -32.63 23.52 -12.86
N HIS A 23 -32.66 23.43 -14.20
CA HIS A 23 -32.22 22.23 -14.90
C HIS A 23 -30.70 22.02 -14.77
N GLY A 24 -30.31 20.98 -14.04
CA GLY A 24 -28.92 20.73 -13.62
C GLY A 24 -28.30 21.90 -12.84
N LYS A 25 -29.12 22.77 -12.23
CA LYS A 25 -28.69 24.04 -11.62
C LYS A 25 -27.67 24.77 -12.50
N SER A 26 -28.00 24.91 -13.79
CA SER A 26 -27.10 25.52 -14.77
C SER A 26 -27.13 27.04 -14.63
N GLN A 27 -25.97 27.67 -14.43
CA GLN A 27 -25.85 29.10 -14.14
C GLN A 27 -24.62 29.72 -14.78
N LEU A 28 -24.75 30.97 -15.21
CA LEU A 28 -23.67 31.93 -15.39
C LEU A 28 -23.81 32.99 -14.28
N ASN A 29 -22.80 33.09 -13.42
CA ASN A 29 -22.73 34.06 -12.33
C ASN A 29 -21.52 34.98 -12.57
N LEU A 30 -21.70 36.29 -12.47
CA LEU A 30 -20.68 37.32 -12.71
C LEU A 30 -20.70 38.34 -11.55
N GLY A 31 -19.55 38.82 -11.10
CA GLY A 31 -19.43 39.78 -9.99
C GLY A 31 -19.35 39.10 -8.62
N HIS A 32 -19.99 39.68 -7.61
CA HIS A 32 -20.02 39.19 -6.23
C HIS A 32 -21.05 38.06 -6.05
N MET A 33 -20.61 36.80 -6.10
CA MET A 33 -21.53 35.66 -6.13
C MET A 33 -22.00 35.29 -4.72
N VAL A 34 -23.32 35.33 -4.50
CA VAL A 34 -23.96 34.96 -3.23
C VAL A 34 -24.61 33.57 -3.25
N ASP A 35 -24.79 32.99 -2.07
CA ASP A 35 -25.55 31.75 -1.84
C ASP A 35 -27.07 32.02 -1.63
N ARG A 36 -27.82 31.02 -1.16
CA ARG A 36 -29.25 31.18 -0.84
C ARG A 36 -29.54 32.03 0.41
N SER A 37 -28.53 32.24 1.24
CA SER A 37 -28.56 33.00 2.48
C SER A 37 -28.17 34.48 2.27
N LEU A 38 -27.81 34.85 1.03
CA LEU A 38 -27.13 36.10 0.66
C LEU A 38 -25.72 36.25 1.26
N GLY A 39 -25.09 35.14 1.67
CA GLY A 39 -23.68 35.11 2.05
C GLY A 39 -22.78 34.98 0.82
N GLU A 40 -21.61 35.64 0.82
CA GLU A 40 -20.64 35.48 -0.26
C GLU A 40 -20.17 34.03 -0.38
N ARG A 41 -20.13 33.53 -1.62
CA ARG A 41 -19.56 32.22 -1.98
C ARG A 41 -18.40 32.32 -2.99
N GLY A 42 -17.99 33.54 -3.35
CA GLY A 42 -16.85 33.85 -4.20
C GLY A 42 -17.12 35.08 -5.08
N SER A 43 -16.06 35.69 -5.60
CA SER A 43 -16.15 36.86 -6.47
C SER A 43 -15.40 36.62 -7.79
N GLY A 44 -15.95 37.06 -8.92
CA GLY A 44 -15.36 36.88 -10.26
C GLY A 44 -16.37 36.42 -11.31
N ALA A 45 -16.14 35.24 -11.90
CA ALA A 45 -17.06 34.64 -12.88
C ALA A 45 -17.12 33.11 -12.70
N GLU A 46 -18.33 32.55 -12.73
CA GLU A 46 -18.58 31.10 -12.67
C GLU A 46 -19.56 30.69 -13.76
N LEU A 47 -19.18 29.69 -14.56
CA LEU A 47 -20.08 28.90 -15.37
C LEU A 47 -20.21 27.52 -14.72
N ARG A 48 -21.37 27.19 -14.17
CA ARG A 48 -21.62 25.91 -13.49
C ARG A 48 -22.83 25.17 -14.04
N SER A 49 -22.76 23.84 -14.00
CA SER A 49 -23.88 22.92 -14.21
C SER A 49 -23.56 21.59 -13.54
N ASP A 50 -24.59 20.88 -13.08
CA ASP A 50 -24.53 19.48 -12.67
C ASP A 50 -24.63 18.54 -13.90
N GLY A 51 -24.93 19.10 -15.08
CA GLY A 51 -24.91 18.42 -16.38
C GLY A 51 -23.63 18.69 -17.18
N ALA A 52 -23.62 18.24 -18.45
CA ALA A 52 -22.46 18.43 -19.32
C ALA A 52 -22.30 19.90 -19.76
N ALA A 53 -21.12 20.48 -19.52
CA ALA A 53 -20.71 21.77 -20.05
C ALA A 53 -19.73 21.59 -21.23
N ALA A 54 -19.80 22.48 -22.23
CA ALA A 54 -18.89 22.47 -23.37
C ALA A 54 -18.51 23.90 -23.78
N LEU A 55 -17.21 24.17 -23.83
CA LEU A 55 -16.64 25.39 -24.40
C LEU A 55 -16.12 25.06 -25.82
N ARG A 56 -16.56 25.80 -26.83
CA ARG A 56 -16.19 25.58 -28.24
C ARG A 56 -16.00 26.92 -28.95
N GLY A 57 -14.79 27.19 -29.43
CA GLY A 57 -14.50 28.27 -30.38
C GLY A 57 -13.98 27.68 -31.68
N GLY A 58 -14.66 27.96 -32.80
CA GLY A 58 -14.30 27.39 -34.11
C GLY A 58 -12.95 27.87 -34.65
N ALA A 59 -12.51 29.06 -34.23
CA ALA A 59 -11.18 29.61 -34.49
C ALA A 59 -10.14 29.25 -33.40
N GLY A 60 -10.52 28.44 -32.40
CA GLY A 60 -9.69 28.11 -31.24
C GLY A 60 -10.25 28.65 -29.92
N VAL A 61 -9.58 28.32 -28.81
CA VAL A 61 -9.96 28.72 -27.45
C VAL A 61 -8.71 29.15 -26.66
N MET A 62 -8.76 30.31 -26.00
CA MET A 62 -7.75 30.74 -25.03
C MET A 62 -8.32 30.70 -23.61
N VAL A 63 -7.58 30.11 -22.68
CA VAL A 63 -7.84 30.13 -21.23
C VAL A 63 -6.63 30.79 -20.58
N SER A 64 -6.80 32.00 -20.07
CA SER A 64 -5.70 32.83 -19.57
C SER A 64 -5.94 33.29 -18.14
N ALA A 65 -4.89 33.23 -17.31
CA ALA A 65 -4.83 33.87 -16.00
C ALA A 65 -4.04 35.19 -15.99
N TYR A 66 -3.70 35.74 -17.16
CA TYR A 66 -3.16 37.10 -17.27
C TYR A 66 -4.29 38.14 -17.16
N SER A 67 -4.08 39.18 -16.35
CA SER A 67 -5.07 40.23 -16.14
C SER A 67 -5.14 41.23 -17.31
N ARG A 68 -6.35 41.69 -17.59
CA ARG A 68 -6.66 42.77 -18.54
C ARG A 68 -7.56 43.78 -17.83
N ASN A 69 -6.95 44.59 -16.96
CA ASN A 69 -7.65 45.52 -16.07
C ASN A 69 -8.56 46.46 -16.88
N GLY A 70 -9.82 46.61 -16.45
CA GLY A 70 -10.82 47.41 -17.18
C GLY A 70 -11.15 46.88 -18.58
N ALA A 71 -10.92 45.58 -18.85
CA ALA A 71 -11.02 44.95 -20.17
C ALA A 71 -10.14 45.61 -21.25
N SER A 72 -9.02 46.23 -20.85
CA SER A 72 -8.07 46.85 -21.78
C SER A 72 -7.32 45.85 -22.65
N GLY A 73 -6.98 46.25 -23.88
CA GLY A 73 -6.30 45.42 -24.88
C GLY A 73 -7.26 44.74 -25.86
N LYS A 74 -6.88 43.57 -26.38
CA LYS A 74 -7.71 42.71 -27.25
C LYS A 74 -8.12 41.44 -26.52
N GLN A 75 -9.24 40.83 -26.93
CA GLN A 75 -9.72 39.54 -26.40
C GLN A 75 -8.66 38.42 -26.48
N LEU A 76 -7.84 38.41 -27.53
CA LEU A 76 -6.74 37.46 -27.75
C LEU A 76 -5.36 38.10 -27.52
N ASP A 77 -5.26 39.13 -26.67
CA ASP A 77 -3.96 39.73 -26.36
C ASP A 77 -3.15 38.80 -25.44
N MET A 78 -1.98 38.38 -25.91
CA MET A 78 -1.21 37.25 -25.37
C MET A 78 0.31 37.45 -25.50
N GLN A 79 0.81 38.69 -25.59
CA GLN A 79 2.24 38.97 -25.80
C GLN A 79 3.15 38.25 -24.79
N GLU A 80 2.70 38.16 -23.54
CA GLU A 80 3.40 37.47 -22.44
C GLU A 80 3.52 35.97 -22.71
N THR A 81 2.49 35.36 -23.31
CA THR A 81 2.47 33.93 -23.67
C THR A 81 3.31 33.66 -24.91
N VAL A 82 3.29 34.56 -25.90
CA VAL A 82 4.17 34.46 -27.08
C VAL A 82 5.64 34.53 -26.65
N ALA A 83 6.00 35.47 -25.77
CA ALA A 83 7.35 35.58 -25.21
C ALA A 83 7.78 34.31 -24.44
N GLN A 84 6.89 33.69 -23.64
CA GLN A 84 7.16 32.41 -22.98
C GLN A 84 7.38 31.26 -23.99
N LEU A 85 6.57 31.20 -25.05
CA LEU A 85 6.71 30.19 -26.11
C LEU A 85 8.01 30.37 -26.91
N GLU A 86 8.44 31.62 -27.16
CA GLU A 86 9.71 31.93 -27.82
C GLU A 86 10.92 31.60 -26.94
N ASP A 87 10.88 31.92 -25.64
CA ASP A 87 11.93 31.55 -24.68
C ASP A 87 12.09 30.03 -24.56
N ALA A 88 10.99 29.30 -24.46
CA ALA A 88 10.98 27.83 -24.46
C ALA A 88 11.57 27.25 -25.76
N LEU A 89 11.28 27.86 -26.92
CA LEU A 89 11.85 27.48 -28.21
C LEU A 89 13.34 27.83 -28.32
N ALA A 90 13.81 28.91 -27.71
CA ALA A 90 15.23 29.25 -27.62
C ALA A 90 16.00 28.25 -26.74
N LEU A 91 15.44 27.88 -25.59
CA LEU A 91 15.99 26.84 -24.71
C LEU A 91 16.05 25.48 -25.40
N ALA A 92 14.97 25.05 -26.07
CA ALA A 92 14.94 23.80 -26.82
C ALA A 92 16.01 23.78 -27.93
N LYS A 93 16.19 24.88 -28.68
CA LYS A 93 17.27 25.01 -29.68
C LYS A 93 18.66 24.84 -29.09
N ALA A 94 18.94 25.44 -27.92
CA ALA A 94 20.23 25.30 -27.26
C ALA A 94 20.50 23.84 -26.83
N LEU A 95 19.52 23.18 -26.20
CA LEU A 95 19.61 21.78 -25.80
C LEU A 95 19.78 20.85 -27.00
N ALA A 96 18.99 21.03 -28.06
CA ALA A 96 19.06 20.26 -29.29
C ALA A 96 20.39 20.46 -30.04
N SER A 97 20.98 21.66 -29.98
CA SER A 97 22.32 21.93 -30.55
C SER A 97 23.41 21.19 -29.77
N SER A 98 23.31 21.17 -28.44
CA SER A 98 24.22 20.41 -27.58
C SER A 98 24.10 18.90 -27.78
N ALA A 99 22.89 18.37 -27.93
CA ALA A 99 22.66 16.94 -28.18
C ALA A 99 23.32 16.51 -29.50
N ARG A 100 23.11 17.27 -30.58
CA ARG A 100 23.75 17.03 -31.90
C ARG A 100 25.28 17.11 -31.83
N ALA A 101 25.84 18.07 -31.10
CA ALA A 101 27.29 18.16 -30.89
C ALA A 101 27.85 16.92 -30.18
N SER A 102 27.09 16.34 -29.24
CA SER A 102 27.40 15.07 -28.57
C SER A 102 26.95 13.81 -29.33
N LYS A 103 26.50 13.94 -30.60
CA LYS A 103 26.00 12.85 -31.47
C LYS A 103 24.77 12.10 -30.92
N ALA A 104 24.01 12.71 -30.02
CA ALA A 104 22.71 12.21 -29.59
C ALA A 104 21.60 12.75 -30.49
N GLU A 105 20.51 11.98 -30.66
CA GLU A 105 19.34 12.48 -31.38
C GLU A 105 18.64 13.58 -30.59
N ALA A 106 18.14 14.58 -31.30
CA ALA A 106 17.68 15.84 -30.75
C ALA A 106 16.20 16.12 -31.07
N ALA A 107 15.55 16.91 -30.22
CA ALA A 107 14.13 17.27 -30.39
C ALA A 107 13.86 17.99 -31.74
N ASP A 108 12.65 17.75 -32.27
CA ASP A 108 12.14 18.46 -33.45
C ASP A 108 11.74 19.90 -33.09
N ILE A 109 12.67 20.81 -33.36
CA ILE A 109 12.54 22.25 -33.16
C ILE A 109 11.56 22.89 -34.14
N ASP A 110 11.41 22.34 -35.35
CA ASP A 110 10.63 23.00 -36.40
C ASP A 110 9.15 22.61 -36.33
N SER A 111 8.81 21.41 -35.86
CA SER A 111 7.46 21.11 -35.37
C SER A 111 7.09 21.98 -34.16
N GLN A 112 7.99 22.18 -33.19
CA GLN A 112 7.71 23.09 -32.07
C GLN A 112 7.48 24.53 -32.57
N ARG A 113 8.31 25.03 -33.48
CA ARG A 113 8.16 26.35 -34.11
C ARG A 113 6.81 26.48 -34.84
N ALA A 114 6.38 25.44 -35.55
CA ALA A 114 5.08 25.41 -36.22
C ALA A 114 3.92 25.49 -35.23
N VAL A 115 3.98 24.75 -34.11
CA VAL A 115 2.99 24.81 -33.02
C VAL A 115 2.95 26.22 -32.40
N ASN A 116 4.09 26.83 -32.07
CA ASN A 116 4.13 28.20 -31.56
C ASN A 116 3.43 29.20 -32.52
N LYS A 117 3.74 29.10 -33.82
CA LYS A 117 3.14 29.96 -34.86
C LYS A 117 1.65 29.71 -35.08
N ALA A 118 1.16 28.50 -34.79
CA ALA A 118 -0.26 28.16 -34.87
C ALA A 118 -1.06 28.68 -33.66
N LEU A 119 -0.44 28.72 -32.48
CA LEU A 119 -1.05 29.21 -31.24
C LEU A 119 -1.03 30.74 -31.10
N ASP A 120 -0.02 31.43 -31.65
CA ASP A 120 0.00 32.90 -31.73
C ASP A 120 -1.28 33.42 -32.41
N GLN A 121 -2.01 34.30 -31.71
CA GLN A 121 -3.32 34.83 -32.07
C GLN A 121 -4.37 33.77 -32.44
N LEU A 122 -4.16 32.49 -32.08
CA LEU A 122 -4.95 31.34 -32.53
C LEU A 122 -5.17 31.33 -34.05
N ARG A 123 -4.09 31.55 -34.82
CA ARG A 123 -4.08 31.47 -36.30
C ARG A 123 -4.54 30.10 -36.84
N GLN A 124 -4.63 29.08 -36.00
CA GLN A 124 -5.23 27.77 -36.24
C GLN A 124 -6.12 27.38 -35.05
N PRO A 125 -7.12 26.49 -35.23
CA PRO A 125 -8.09 26.12 -34.18
C PRO A 125 -7.48 25.25 -33.07
N GLY A 126 -6.61 25.84 -32.26
CA GLY A 126 -5.97 25.23 -31.10
C GLY A 126 -6.65 25.59 -29.77
N VAL A 127 -6.18 24.98 -28.68
CA VAL A 127 -6.52 25.37 -27.31
C VAL A 127 -5.24 25.82 -26.61
N LEU A 128 -5.22 27.06 -26.14
CA LEU A 128 -4.08 27.67 -25.44
C LEU A 128 -4.46 27.89 -23.97
N VAL A 129 -3.76 27.24 -23.05
CA VAL A 129 -3.89 27.47 -21.60
C VAL A 129 -2.62 28.17 -21.11
N THR A 130 -2.77 29.31 -20.44
CA THR A 130 -1.63 30.18 -20.09
C THR A 130 -1.83 30.94 -18.77
N ALA A 131 -0.74 31.18 -18.04
CA ALA A 131 -0.77 31.85 -16.75
C ALA A 131 0.58 32.53 -16.42
N PRO A 132 0.57 33.62 -15.62
CA PRO A 132 1.80 34.21 -15.07
C PRO A 132 2.41 33.39 -13.92
N ALA A 133 1.73 32.32 -13.48
CA ALA A 133 2.09 31.45 -12.37
C ALA A 133 1.80 29.98 -12.73
N SER A 134 1.89 29.07 -11.75
CA SER A 134 1.69 27.63 -11.94
C SER A 134 0.35 27.27 -12.58
N THR A 135 0.38 26.39 -13.58
CA THR A 135 -0.80 25.70 -14.13
C THR A 135 -0.75 24.22 -13.71
N GLY A 136 -1.90 23.64 -13.36
CA GLY A 136 -1.99 22.25 -12.88
C GLY A 136 -3.07 21.45 -13.60
N MET A 137 -2.81 20.16 -13.80
CA MET A 137 -3.77 19.19 -14.34
C MET A 137 -3.88 18.01 -13.37
N VAL A 138 -5.07 17.81 -12.79
CA VAL A 138 -5.33 16.81 -11.73
C VAL A 138 -6.57 16.02 -12.07
N ALA A 139 -6.53 14.69 -11.88
CA ALA A 139 -7.68 13.81 -12.09
C ALA A 139 -7.66 12.66 -11.07
N GLY A 140 -8.82 12.32 -10.49
CA GLY A 140 -8.95 11.24 -9.50
C GLY A 140 -8.83 9.81 -10.06
N LYS A 141 -8.46 9.64 -11.34
CA LYS A 141 -8.21 8.33 -11.98
C LYS A 141 -7.03 8.38 -12.94
N SER A 142 -7.18 9.06 -14.08
CA SER A 142 -6.22 9.00 -15.19
C SER A 142 -6.18 10.30 -16.00
N VAL A 143 -4.98 10.69 -16.41
CA VAL A 143 -4.72 11.71 -17.43
C VAL A 143 -4.14 11.01 -18.66
N GLN A 144 -4.48 11.46 -19.87
CA GLN A 144 -3.94 10.93 -21.11
C GLN A 144 -3.56 12.10 -22.05
N PHE A 145 -2.36 12.04 -22.62
CA PHE A 145 -1.91 12.95 -23.66
C PHE A 145 -1.80 12.16 -24.97
N VAL A 146 -2.44 12.65 -26.04
CA VAL A 146 -2.40 12.04 -27.37
C VAL A 146 -2.28 13.16 -28.40
N ALA A 147 -1.35 13.03 -29.34
CA ALA A 147 -1.22 13.90 -30.49
C ALA A 147 -1.19 13.06 -31.78
N GLY A 148 -1.68 13.64 -32.88
CA GLY A 148 -1.56 13.03 -34.21
C GLY A 148 -0.14 13.10 -34.79
N ALA A 149 0.72 13.95 -34.24
CA ALA A 149 2.13 14.10 -34.58
C ALA A 149 3.00 14.13 -33.32
N ASN A 150 3.18 15.30 -32.71
CA ASN A 150 4.19 15.52 -31.66
C ASN A 150 3.60 15.88 -30.29
N ILE A 151 4.24 15.40 -29.23
CA ILE A 151 4.08 15.88 -27.85
C ILE A 151 5.43 16.47 -27.42
N VAL A 152 5.45 17.73 -27.01
CA VAL A 152 6.67 18.46 -26.62
C VAL A 152 6.50 19.01 -25.21
N GLY A 153 7.46 18.71 -24.33
CA GLY A 153 7.53 19.24 -22.96
C GLY A 153 8.89 19.86 -22.71
N ILE A 154 8.91 21.09 -22.16
CA ILE A 154 10.12 21.89 -21.95
C ILE A 154 10.04 22.51 -20.55
N ALA A 155 11.13 22.42 -19.79
CA ALA A 155 11.29 23.08 -18.51
C ALA A 155 12.63 23.83 -18.48
N ARG A 156 12.64 25.01 -17.84
CA ARG A 156 13.86 25.81 -17.59
C ARG A 156 14.56 25.41 -16.28
N GLY A 157 13.78 24.91 -15.32
CA GLY A 157 14.28 24.12 -14.18
C GLY A 157 14.10 22.61 -14.46
N ASP A 158 13.98 21.82 -13.41
CA ASP A 158 13.89 20.36 -13.52
C ASP A 158 12.56 19.88 -14.11
N ALA A 159 12.61 18.75 -14.82
CA ALA A 159 11.44 17.96 -15.21
C ALA A 159 11.49 16.61 -14.46
N SER A 160 10.45 16.30 -13.68
CA SER A 160 10.41 15.12 -12.80
C SER A 160 9.13 14.31 -12.98
N TRP A 161 9.27 12.97 -12.92
CA TRP A 161 8.17 12.02 -13.15
C TRP A 161 8.14 10.95 -12.05
N SER A 162 7.42 11.24 -10.96
CA SER A 162 7.25 10.32 -9.83
C SER A 162 6.15 9.30 -10.12
N VAL A 163 6.50 8.02 -10.34
CA VAL A 163 5.55 6.96 -10.73
C VAL A 163 5.61 5.77 -9.77
N TRP A 164 4.53 5.55 -9.01
CA TRP A 164 4.49 4.55 -7.92
C TRP A 164 4.63 3.08 -8.35
N LYS A 165 4.13 2.69 -9.53
CA LYS A 165 4.12 1.27 -9.96
C LYS A 165 5.13 0.94 -11.06
N ARG A 166 5.11 1.69 -12.16
CA ARG A 166 5.90 1.40 -13.37
C ARG A 166 5.95 2.62 -14.29
N PHE A 167 7.14 3.18 -14.50
CA PHE A 167 7.39 4.03 -15.67
C PHE A 167 7.65 3.13 -16.88
N THR A 168 7.16 3.50 -18.07
CA THR A 168 7.33 2.70 -19.29
C THR A 168 7.41 3.63 -20.49
N VAL A 169 8.48 3.48 -21.27
CA VAL A 169 8.72 4.22 -22.50
C VAL A 169 8.83 3.19 -23.62
N ALA A 170 8.07 3.40 -24.70
CA ALA A 170 8.15 2.64 -25.93
C ALA A 170 8.13 3.62 -27.10
N ALA A 171 9.08 3.48 -28.01
CA ALA A 171 9.20 4.27 -29.23
C ALA A 171 9.34 3.31 -30.42
N HIS A 172 8.98 3.77 -31.62
CA HIS A 172 9.13 2.98 -32.84
C HIS A 172 10.61 2.87 -33.24
N ASP A 173 11.25 4.02 -33.44
CA ASP A 173 12.60 4.09 -34.03
C ASP A 173 13.70 4.11 -32.96
N MET A 174 13.59 4.99 -31.96
CA MET A 174 14.67 5.23 -30.99
C MET A 174 14.18 5.88 -29.69
N VAL A 175 14.88 5.59 -28.59
CA VAL A 175 14.85 6.37 -27.36
C VAL A 175 16.21 7.04 -27.19
N SER A 176 16.25 8.37 -27.23
CA SER A 176 17.46 9.18 -27.01
C SER A 176 17.44 9.77 -25.61
N LEU A 177 18.52 9.59 -24.85
CA LEU A 177 18.72 10.18 -23.52
C LEU A 177 20.04 10.95 -23.55
N PHE A 178 19.99 12.27 -23.34
CA PHE A 178 21.15 13.15 -23.40
C PHE A 178 21.26 14.03 -22.14
N THR A 179 22.47 14.19 -21.63
CA THR A 179 22.79 15.02 -20.47
C THR A 179 24.15 15.70 -20.68
N GLN A 180 24.28 16.99 -20.38
CA GLN A 180 25.58 17.69 -20.49
C GLN A 180 26.59 17.35 -19.38
N LYS A 181 26.11 16.90 -18.20
CA LYS A 181 26.94 16.82 -16.97
C LYS A 181 27.01 15.44 -16.31
N GLY A 182 26.16 14.49 -16.70
CA GLY A 182 26.14 13.14 -16.14
C GLY A 182 24.76 12.50 -16.20
N LEU A 183 24.74 11.17 -16.31
CA LEU A 183 23.56 10.32 -16.36
C LEU A 183 23.67 9.27 -15.24
N SER A 184 22.56 9.01 -14.53
CA SER A 184 22.49 7.98 -13.50
C SER A 184 21.33 7.03 -13.78
N LEU A 185 21.61 5.72 -13.76
CA LEU A 185 20.65 4.65 -14.05
C LEU A 185 20.75 3.59 -12.95
N ILE A 186 20.06 3.83 -11.83
CA ILE A 186 20.11 3.01 -10.63
C ILE A 186 18.75 2.33 -10.40
N ALA A 187 18.76 1.03 -10.14
CA ALA A 187 17.66 0.33 -9.50
C ALA A 187 18.08 -0.04 -8.07
N SER A 188 17.35 0.44 -7.06
CA SER A 188 17.63 0.12 -5.65
C SER A 188 17.41 -1.35 -5.33
N ALA A 189 16.42 -1.97 -5.96
CA ALA A 189 16.17 -3.41 -5.91
C ALA A 189 15.62 -3.93 -7.26
N GLY A 190 15.95 -5.17 -7.61
CA GLY A 190 15.59 -5.78 -8.89
C GLY A 190 16.74 -5.80 -9.89
N ALA A 191 16.50 -6.37 -11.07
CA ALA A 191 17.54 -6.55 -12.09
C ALA A 191 17.56 -5.38 -13.09
N VAL A 192 18.71 -4.73 -13.25
CA VAL A 192 18.98 -3.85 -14.39
C VAL A 192 19.31 -4.74 -15.59
N VAL A 193 18.53 -4.62 -16.68
CA VAL A 193 18.69 -5.42 -17.89
C VAL A 193 18.84 -4.49 -19.09
N VAL A 194 20.03 -4.46 -19.67
CA VAL A 194 20.36 -3.69 -20.89
C VAL A 194 20.64 -4.69 -22.01
N GLN A 195 19.92 -4.60 -23.12
CA GLN A 195 20.01 -5.55 -24.24
C GLN A 195 19.85 -4.86 -25.60
N ALA A 196 20.79 -5.10 -26.51
CA ALA A 196 20.61 -4.84 -27.94
C ALA A 196 20.18 -6.13 -28.63
N GLN A 197 18.90 -6.50 -28.51
CA GLN A 197 18.40 -7.82 -28.96
C GLN A 197 18.59 -8.08 -30.48
N ARG A 198 18.65 -7.02 -31.28
CA ARG A 198 18.90 -7.07 -32.74
C ARG A 198 19.85 -5.94 -33.17
N GLY A 199 21.00 -5.80 -32.50
CA GLY A 199 21.98 -4.76 -32.83
C GLY A 199 23.27 -4.85 -32.01
N ARG A 200 24.14 -3.87 -32.17
CA ARG A 200 25.36 -3.73 -31.35
C ARG A 200 25.05 -2.99 -30.06
N LEU A 201 25.36 -3.59 -28.91
CA LEU A 201 25.52 -2.84 -27.66
C LEU A 201 26.92 -2.21 -27.66
N GLN A 202 27.01 -0.91 -27.36
CA GLN A 202 28.28 -0.22 -27.12
C GLN A 202 28.20 0.54 -25.80
N LEU A 203 29.22 0.35 -24.97
CA LEU A 203 29.50 1.16 -23.79
C LEU A 203 30.88 1.80 -24.00
N GLY A 204 31.11 2.97 -23.42
CA GLY A 204 32.36 3.71 -23.55
C GLY A 204 32.47 4.81 -22.51
N SER A 205 33.68 5.05 -22.04
CA SER A 205 34.08 6.19 -21.20
C SER A 205 35.24 6.90 -21.92
N GLN A 206 35.44 8.19 -21.63
CA GLN A 206 36.66 8.89 -22.03
C GLN A 206 37.78 8.63 -21.01
N ASP A 207 37.41 8.61 -19.74
CA ASP A 207 38.27 8.31 -18.60
C ASP A 207 38.05 6.85 -18.16
N ASP A 208 38.19 6.54 -16.87
CA ASP A 208 38.07 5.17 -16.36
C ASP A 208 36.69 4.52 -16.63
N MET A 209 36.69 3.19 -16.65
CA MET A 209 35.48 2.35 -16.68
C MET A 209 35.66 1.15 -15.74
N THR A 210 34.83 1.06 -14.71
CA THR A 210 34.74 -0.11 -13.82
C THR A 210 33.58 -1.02 -14.24
N VAL A 211 33.82 -2.34 -14.20
CA VAL A 211 32.79 -3.37 -14.38
C VAL A 211 33.04 -4.44 -13.33
N GLU A 212 32.32 -4.36 -12.22
CA GLU A 212 32.57 -5.15 -11.02
C GLU A 212 31.32 -5.85 -10.49
N THR A 213 31.50 -6.69 -9.46
CA THR A 213 30.39 -7.29 -8.74
C THR A 213 30.79 -7.55 -7.29
N VAL A 214 30.05 -6.95 -6.36
CA VAL A 214 30.38 -7.02 -4.91
C VAL A 214 30.16 -8.43 -4.35
N ASN A 215 29.02 -9.05 -4.69
CA ASN A 215 28.59 -10.35 -4.16
C ASN A 215 28.28 -11.39 -5.26
N GLY A 216 28.38 -11.01 -6.53
CA GLY A 216 27.90 -11.78 -7.69
C GLY A 216 28.97 -12.69 -8.32
N VAL A 217 28.86 -12.90 -9.63
CA VAL A 217 29.90 -13.48 -10.51
C VAL A 217 29.85 -12.68 -11.81
N LEU A 218 30.99 -12.18 -12.27
CA LEU A 218 31.09 -11.48 -13.55
C LEU A 218 31.13 -12.51 -14.69
N HIS A 219 30.00 -12.71 -15.38
CA HIS A 219 29.93 -13.57 -16.56
C HIS A 219 30.17 -12.78 -17.85
N VAL A 220 31.41 -12.80 -18.34
CA VAL A 220 31.71 -12.39 -19.72
C VAL A 220 31.68 -13.63 -20.62
N LYS A 221 30.82 -13.63 -21.64
CA LYS A 221 30.64 -14.76 -22.58
C LYS A 221 30.51 -14.23 -24.01
N SER A 222 31.06 -14.95 -24.97
CA SER A 222 30.90 -14.68 -26.41
C SER A 222 30.93 -16.00 -27.18
N PRO A 223 30.03 -16.23 -28.15
CA PRO A 223 30.02 -17.44 -28.97
C PRO A 223 31.04 -17.38 -30.13
N LYS A 224 31.80 -16.29 -30.26
CA LYS A 224 32.79 -16.09 -31.34
C LYS A 224 34.18 -15.75 -30.81
N GLU A 225 34.27 -14.68 -30.01
CA GLU A 225 35.57 -14.13 -29.59
C GLU A 225 35.41 -13.19 -28.39
N ILE A 226 36.39 -13.19 -27.48
CA ILE A 226 36.62 -12.12 -26.50
C ILE A 226 38.03 -11.58 -26.73
N VAL A 227 38.17 -10.26 -26.84
CA VAL A 227 39.46 -9.56 -26.93
C VAL A 227 39.55 -8.51 -25.83
N MET A 228 40.66 -8.51 -25.10
CA MET A 228 41.03 -7.48 -24.13
C MET A 228 42.39 -6.91 -24.58
N ASN A 229 42.49 -5.61 -24.86
CA ASN A 229 43.71 -4.99 -25.39
C ASN A 229 44.11 -3.75 -24.58
N VAL A 230 45.39 -3.65 -24.24
CA VAL A 230 46.01 -2.50 -23.56
C VAL A 230 47.31 -2.16 -24.29
N GLY A 231 47.32 -1.05 -25.04
CA GLY A 231 48.50 -0.54 -25.74
C GLY A 231 49.12 -1.50 -26.77
N GLY A 232 48.35 -2.45 -27.30
CA GLY A 232 48.84 -3.50 -28.21
C GLY A 232 49.36 -4.77 -27.52
N SER A 233 49.38 -4.83 -26.19
CA SER A 233 49.36 -6.11 -25.46
C SER A 233 47.91 -6.58 -25.33
N TYR A 234 47.65 -7.89 -25.43
CA TYR A 234 46.29 -8.40 -25.42
C TYR A 234 46.14 -9.82 -24.88
N PHE A 235 44.94 -10.09 -24.39
CA PHE A 235 44.40 -11.42 -24.15
C PHE A 235 43.25 -11.64 -25.14
N ARG A 236 43.26 -12.78 -25.83
CA ARG A 236 42.25 -13.15 -26.83
C ARG A 236 41.81 -14.59 -26.59
N MET A 237 40.51 -14.83 -26.72
CA MET A 237 39.91 -16.15 -26.56
C MET A 237 38.87 -16.41 -27.65
N THR A 238 39.01 -17.52 -28.36
CA THR A 238 38.09 -18.06 -29.36
C THR A 238 37.67 -19.48 -28.96
N PRO A 239 36.69 -20.11 -29.63
CA PRO A 239 36.38 -21.53 -29.42
C PRO A 239 37.59 -22.46 -29.65
N ASP A 240 38.52 -22.08 -30.53
CA ASP A 240 39.68 -22.89 -30.90
C ASP A 240 40.88 -22.74 -29.94
N GLY A 241 40.91 -21.69 -29.11
CA GLY A 241 42.02 -21.49 -28.16
C GLY A 241 42.11 -20.12 -27.50
N ILE A 242 43.20 -19.93 -26.74
CA ILE A 242 43.54 -18.70 -26.02
C ILE A 242 44.91 -18.21 -26.51
N GLU A 243 44.99 -16.93 -26.87
CA GLU A 243 46.18 -16.25 -27.37
C GLU A 243 46.55 -15.09 -26.43
N MET A 244 47.80 -15.04 -25.99
CA MET A 244 48.36 -13.99 -25.11
C MET A 244 49.51 -13.31 -25.84
N GLY A 245 49.27 -12.12 -26.40
CA GLY A 245 50.24 -11.39 -27.19
C GLY A 245 50.75 -10.13 -26.49
N THR A 246 52.06 -9.88 -26.53
CA THR A 246 52.67 -8.64 -26.06
C THR A 246 54.01 -8.39 -26.75
N ARG A 247 54.50 -7.14 -26.69
CA ARG A 247 55.86 -6.77 -27.09
C ARG A 247 56.89 -6.96 -25.96
N GLY A 248 56.43 -7.20 -24.73
CA GLY A 248 57.26 -7.45 -23.55
C GLY A 248 57.36 -8.95 -23.20
N GLY A 249 57.73 -9.24 -21.96
CA GLY A 249 57.64 -10.59 -21.39
C GLY A 249 56.31 -10.81 -20.64
N VAL A 250 55.84 -12.06 -20.59
CA VAL A 250 54.67 -12.45 -19.77
C VAL A 250 55.16 -13.00 -18.44
N LEU A 251 54.71 -12.41 -17.33
CA LEU A 251 55.18 -12.73 -15.97
C LEU A 251 54.10 -13.47 -15.16
N PHE A 252 54.30 -14.78 -14.96
CA PHE A 252 53.43 -15.61 -14.12
C PHE A 252 53.94 -15.65 -12.68
N LYS A 253 53.24 -14.98 -11.75
CA LYS A 253 53.47 -15.09 -10.30
C LYS A 253 52.45 -16.07 -9.69
N THR A 254 52.82 -17.33 -9.55
CA THR A 254 51.97 -18.40 -8.97
C THR A 254 52.80 -19.36 -8.12
N SER A 255 52.18 -19.99 -7.13
CA SER A 255 52.79 -21.08 -6.35
C SER A 255 52.94 -22.38 -7.15
N SER A 256 52.14 -22.58 -8.20
CA SER A 256 52.29 -23.70 -9.14
C SER A 256 51.62 -23.43 -10.49
N LEU A 257 52.07 -24.11 -11.54
CA LEU A 257 51.41 -24.15 -12.85
C LEU A 257 51.46 -25.59 -13.38
N LYS A 258 50.35 -26.32 -13.27
CA LYS A 258 50.23 -27.70 -13.73
C LYS A 258 49.55 -27.74 -15.10
N LYS A 259 50.21 -28.31 -16.10
CA LYS A 259 49.60 -28.60 -17.41
C LYS A 259 48.89 -29.96 -17.35
N THR A 260 47.67 -30.01 -17.85
CA THR A 260 46.83 -31.23 -17.98
C THR A 260 46.21 -31.29 -19.38
N GLY A 261 45.47 -32.36 -19.69
CA GLY A 261 44.68 -32.43 -20.92
C GLY A 261 43.60 -31.34 -21.01
N PRO A 262 42.99 -31.16 -22.20
CA PRO A 262 41.95 -30.16 -22.43
C PRO A 262 40.69 -30.44 -21.61
N ALA A 263 39.94 -29.37 -21.30
CA ALA A 263 38.64 -29.41 -20.67
C ALA A 263 37.73 -28.34 -21.28
N GLN A 264 36.43 -28.61 -21.36
CA GLN A 264 35.43 -27.74 -21.98
C GLN A 264 34.26 -27.50 -21.02
N MET A 265 33.61 -26.34 -21.11
CA MET A 265 32.46 -25.97 -20.29
C MET A 265 31.48 -25.12 -21.12
N ASP A 266 30.47 -25.77 -21.68
CA ASP A 266 29.47 -25.11 -22.53
C ASP A 266 28.42 -24.38 -21.67
N LEU A 267 28.53 -23.05 -21.59
CA LEU A 267 27.59 -22.21 -20.86
C LEU A 267 26.70 -21.41 -21.80
N GLY A 268 25.56 -22.01 -22.18
CA GLY A 268 24.52 -21.37 -22.99
C GLY A 268 24.18 -19.94 -22.52
N GLY A 269 23.96 -19.05 -23.49
CA GLY A 269 23.37 -17.73 -23.27
C GLY A 269 21.84 -17.80 -23.21
N ALA A 270 21.20 -16.77 -22.69
CA ALA A 270 19.75 -16.65 -22.79
C ALA A 270 19.35 -16.45 -24.26
N ALA A 271 18.40 -17.25 -24.76
CA ALA A 271 17.85 -17.07 -26.09
C ALA A 271 16.98 -15.80 -26.13
N PHE A 272 17.25 -14.92 -27.10
CA PHE A 272 16.37 -13.78 -27.36
C PHE A 272 15.05 -14.23 -28.01
N ALA A 273 13.99 -13.44 -27.85
CA ALA A 273 12.68 -13.73 -28.45
C ALA A 273 12.79 -13.80 -29.99
N SER A 274 12.48 -14.96 -30.56
CA SER A 274 12.60 -15.25 -31.99
C SER A 274 11.73 -14.31 -32.84
N ALA A 275 10.50 -14.06 -32.40
CA ALA A 275 9.57 -13.15 -33.06
C ALA A 275 10.07 -11.70 -33.06
N PHE A 276 9.94 -11.05 -34.22
CA PHE A 276 9.92 -9.60 -34.37
C PHE A 276 8.49 -9.22 -34.75
N VAL A 277 7.82 -8.42 -33.93
CA VAL A 277 6.44 -7.97 -34.19
C VAL A 277 6.51 -6.53 -34.72
N PRO A 278 6.25 -6.29 -36.02
CA PRO A 278 6.24 -4.94 -36.56
C PRO A 278 5.03 -4.14 -36.05
N TYR A 279 5.21 -2.83 -35.85
CA TYR A 279 4.13 -1.93 -35.43
C TYR A 279 3.20 -1.57 -36.60
N THR A 280 2.35 -2.49 -37.04
CA THR A 280 1.30 -2.21 -38.03
C THR A 280 0.00 -1.78 -37.34
N THR A 281 -0.30 -0.49 -37.34
CA THR A 281 -1.56 0.03 -36.75
C THR A 281 -2.71 -0.03 -37.76
N GLN A 282 -3.73 -0.86 -37.52
CA GLN A 282 -4.86 -1.06 -38.45
C GLN A 282 -5.86 0.13 -38.55
N CYS A 283 -5.49 1.33 -38.07
CA CYS A 283 -6.40 2.47 -37.88
C CYS A 283 -6.02 3.73 -38.68
N GLU A 284 -5.30 3.60 -39.79
CA GLU A 284 -4.88 4.76 -40.60
C GLU A 284 -6.05 5.41 -41.37
N VAL A 285 -7.08 4.62 -41.74
CA VAL A 285 -8.25 5.05 -42.53
C VAL A 285 -9.01 6.23 -41.91
N TRP A 286 -8.98 6.39 -40.59
CA TRP A 286 -9.65 7.50 -39.90
C TRP A 286 -8.92 8.85 -40.01
N ARG A 287 -7.63 8.87 -40.37
CA ARG A 287 -6.84 10.12 -40.46
C ARG A 287 -7.00 10.88 -41.77
N THR A 288 -7.56 10.25 -42.79
CA THR A 288 -7.63 10.78 -44.17
C THR A 288 -9.05 11.08 -44.65
N ASN A 289 -10.09 10.86 -43.83
CA ASN A 289 -11.46 11.20 -44.22
C ASN A 289 -11.68 12.74 -44.14
N PRO A 290 -11.99 13.43 -45.26
CA PRO A 290 -12.29 14.87 -45.26
C PRO A 290 -13.51 15.25 -44.41
N ASP A 291 -14.49 14.35 -44.26
CA ASP A 291 -15.77 14.63 -43.58
C ASP A 291 -15.62 15.05 -42.11
N PHE A 292 -14.49 14.71 -41.47
CA PHE A 292 -14.19 15.03 -40.08
C PHE A 292 -13.37 16.33 -39.89
N VAL A 293 -12.86 16.94 -40.97
CA VAL A 293 -12.08 18.18 -40.91
C VAL A 293 -12.66 19.20 -41.88
N SER A 294 -13.62 20.00 -41.39
CA SER A 294 -14.13 21.16 -42.12
C SER A 294 -12.98 22.13 -42.42
N SER A 295 -12.66 22.29 -43.70
CA SER A 295 -11.65 23.24 -44.18
C SER A 295 -12.19 24.67 -44.05
N HIS A 296 -11.86 25.33 -42.94
CA HIS A 296 -12.13 26.75 -42.75
C HIS A 296 -11.26 27.60 -43.69
N VAL A 297 -11.79 27.85 -44.89
CA VAL A 297 -11.40 28.99 -45.72
C VAL A 297 -11.90 30.25 -45.00
N PRO A 298 -11.03 31.25 -44.72
CA PRO A 298 -11.47 32.51 -44.13
C PRO A 298 -12.19 33.34 -45.20
N THR A 299 -13.51 33.23 -45.27
CA THR A 299 -14.34 34.11 -46.11
C THR A 299 -14.52 35.46 -45.42
N THR A 300 -13.82 36.48 -45.92
CA THR A 300 -14.34 37.85 -45.87
C THR A 300 -15.55 37.95 -46.79
N ASP A 301 -16.64 38.57 -46.32
CA ASP A 301 -17.38 39.67 -46.98
C ASP A 301 -18.76 39.88 -46.33
N GLU A 302 -19.50 40.88 -46.80
CA GLU A 302 -20.53 41.60 -46.02
C GLU A 302 -22.01 41.31 -46.37
N VAL A 303 -22.88 41.58 -45.38
CA VAL A 303 -24.25 42.15 -45.53
C VAL A 303 -25.38 41.31 -46.20
N ALA A 304 -26.16 40.67 -45.32
CA ALA A 304 -27.63 40.82 -45.18
C ALA A 304 -28.58 40.25 -46.31
N PRO A 305 -29.93 40.41 -46.25
CA PRO A 305 -30.77 39.25 -45.88
C PRO A 305 -32.05 38.99 -46.72
N LYS A 306 -32.58 37.75 -46.65
CA LYS A 306 -33.96 37.27 -46.98
C LYS A 306 -34.05 35.73 -46.81
N SER A 307 -35.19 35.03 -46.72
CA SER A 307 -36.51 35.27 -46.07
C SER A 307 -37.46 34.07 -46.34
N ALA A 308 -38.17 33.57 -45.32
CA ALA A 308 -39.39 32.73 -45.37
C ALA A 308 -39.32 31.27 -45.93
N GLY A 309 -40.30 30.44 -45.49
CA GLY A 309 -40.56 29.04 -45.91
C GLY A 309 -40.23 28.00 -44.81
N THR A 310 -41.15 27.47 -43.99
CA THR A 310 -42.25 26.49 -44.20
C THR A 310 -41.81 25.07 -44.63
N ALA A 311 -42.35 23.95 -44.12
CA ALA A 311 -43.15 23.65 -42.91
C ALA A 311 -43.37 22.11 -42.76
N ALA A 312 -43.55 21.60 -41.52
CA ALA A 312 -44.01 20.23 -41.17
C ALA A 312 -43.12 19.05 -41.69
N SER A 313 -43.31 17.75 -41.37
CA SER A 313 -44.17 16.97 -40.43
C SER A 313 -43.34 15.75 -39.96
N VAL A 314 -43.26 15.34 -38.69
CA VAL A 314 -44.29 14.72 -37.80
C VAL A 314 -44.85 13.37 -38.30
N ALA A 315 -44.28 12.27 -37.79
CA ALA A 315 -44.83 10.92 -37.55
C ALA A 315 -43.66 10.05 -37.02
N ASP A 316 -43.56 9.47 -35.83
CA ASP A 316 -44.49 9.08 -34.73
C ASP A 316 -45.17 7.71 -34.88
N ALA A 317 -44.73 6.77 -34.03
CA ALA A 317 -45.22 5.39 -33.79
C ALA A 317 -44.21 4.68 -32.83
N SER A 318 -44.12 5.05 -31.55
CA SER A 318 -44.99 4.57 -30.47
C SER A 318 -45.04 3.04 -30.31
N HIS A 319 -44.48 2.54 -29.21
CA HIS A 319 -44.91 1.35 -28.46
C HIS A 319 -44.38 1.51 -27.03
N ALA A 320 -45.24 1.37 -26.02
CA ALA A 320 -44.90 1.69 -24.63
C ALA A 320 -45.27 0.54 -23.68
N ALA A 321 -44.36 0.29 -22.73
CA ALA A 321 -44.52 -0.22 -21.35
C ALA A 321 -45.63 -1.27 -21.03
N PRO A 322 -45.33 -2.20 -20.11
CA PRO A 322 -45.48 -1.80 -18.72
C PRO A 322 -44.27 -2.12 -17.83
N SER A 323 -43.95 -1.18 -16.94
CA SER A 323 -43.36 -1.48 -15.63
C SER A 323 -44.50 -1.64 -14.62
N PRO A 324 -44.25 -2.29 -13.47
CA PRO A 324 -44.51 -1.55 -12.24
C PRO A 324 -43.40 -1.67 -11.19
N LEU A 325 -43.09 -0.50 -10.59
CA LEU A 325 -42.58 -0.31 -9.22
C LEU A 325 -41.17 -0.83 -8.88
N GLY A 326 -40.23 -0.03 -8.36
CA GLY A 326 -40.17 1.44 -8.27
C GLY A 326 -39.60 1.98 -6.96
N ASN A 327 -38.80 3.04 -7.08
CA ASN A 327 -38.51 4.07 -6.08
C ASN A 327 -38.17 3.64 -4.64
N PHE A 328 -36.88 3.70 -4.29
CA PHE A 328 -36.47 4.39 -3.07
C PHE A 328 -35.21 5.24 -3.30
N PHE A 329 -35.29 6.51 -2.91
CA PHE A 329 -34.31 7.59 -3.12
C PHE A 329 -32.88 7.21 -2.67
N SER A 330 -31.76 7.58 -3.33
CA SER A 330 -31.36 8.84 -4.00
C SER A 330 -31.33 10.08 -3.08
N ARG A 331 -30.28 10.18 -2.22
CA ARG A 331 -29.79 11.32 -1.39
C ARG A 331 -28.76 10.73 -0.39
N LEU A 332 -27.68 11.34 0.09
CA LEU A 332 -26.89 12.58 -0.11
C LEU A 332 -25.41 12.16 0.23
N ALA A 333 -24.30 12.64 -0.32
CA ALA A 333 -23.86 13.97 -0.81
C ALA A 333 -23.61 15.02 0.29
N GLY A 334 -22.33 15.32 0.58
CA GLY A 334 -21.88 16.45 1.42
C GLY A 334 -21.24 16.04 2.77
N GLY A 335 -20.12 16.69 3.14
CA GLY A 335 -19.38 16.38 4.38
C GLY A 335 -17.88 16.75 4.30
N ASP A 336 -17.58 18.05 4.32
CA ASP A 336 -16.27 18.65 4.02
C ASP A 336 -15.28 18.71 5.23
N VAL A 337 -14.19 19.51 5.06
CA VAL A 337 -13.32 20.11 6.12
C VAL A 337 -12.21 19.20 6.72
N PRO A 338 -10.95 19.67 6.98
CA PRO A 338 -10.09 20.69 6.33
C PRO A 338 -8.64 20.16 6.06
N PRO A 339 -7.63 20.96 5.64
CA PRO A 339 -6.30 20.42 5.30
C PRO A 339 -5.33 20.32 6.49
N GLU A 340 -5.21 19.13 7.09
CA GLU A 340 -3.97 18.69 7.76
C GLU A 340 -3.89 17.14 7.84
N ALA A 341 -3.40 16.55 6.75
CA ALA A 341 -3.21 15.11 6.60
C ALA A 341 -1.84 14.83 5.96
N SER A 342 -0.91 14.35 6.78
CA SER A 342 0.43 13.94 6.36
C SER A 342 0.38 12.77 5.38
N VAL A 343 1.33 12.77 4.43
CA VAL A 343 1.52 11.67 3.47
C VAL A 343 2.06 10.44 4.19
N PHE A 344 1.16 9.56 4.64
CA PHE A 344 1.50 8.23 5.14
C PHE A 344 1.11 7.16 4.12
N SER A 345 2.04 6.84 3.23
CA SER A 345 2.04 5.54 2.55
C SER A 345 2.56 4.49 3.55
N PRO A 346 1.87 3.36 3.80
CA PRO A 346 2.26 2.38 4.82
C PRO A 346 3.46 1.50 4.43
N PHE A 347 4.37 2.04 3.59
CA PHE A 347 5.54 1.37 3.03
C PHE A 347 6.70 2.38 2.79
N ASP A 348 6.82 3.43 3.61
CA ASP A 348 7.84 4.47 3.44
C ASP A 348 9.21 4.13 4.09
N GLY A 349 9.40 2.88 4.53
CA GLY A 349 10.66 2.33 5.03
C GLY A 349 11.09 2.83 6.42
N LYS A 350 10.34 3.77 7.03
CA LYS A 350 10.69 4.30 8.35
C LYS A 350 10.36 3.28 9.45
N PRO A 351 11.11 3.29 10.57
CA PRO A 351 10.68 2.63 11.79
C PRO A 351 9.30 3.12 12.21
N SER A 352 8.47 2.23 12.73
CA SER A 352 7.26 2.64 13.45
C SER A 352 7.68 3.28 14.78
N ASN A 353 6.87 4.19 15.32
CA ASN A 353 7.14 4.87 16.59
C ASN A 353 6.85 3.97 17.82
N VAL A 354 7.18 2.68 17.69
CA VAL A 354 7.28 1.64 18.71
C VAL A 354 8.65 0.93 18.67
N ASP A 355 9.54 1.29 17.74
CA ASP A 355 10.77 0.55 17.44
C ASP A 355 12.01 0.99 18.26
N ASP A 356 11.88 2.01 19.12
CA ASP A 356 13.00 2.61 19.87
C ASP A 356 13.53 1.74 21.04
N ASP A 357 12.70 0.85 21.60
CA ASP A 357 12.98 0.09 22.83
C ASP A 357 13.64 -1.30 22.61
N PHE A 358 14.01 -1.68 21.38
CA PHE A 358 14.43 -3.06 21.07
C PHE A 358 15.88 -3.41 21.51
N PRO A 359 16.09 -4.45 22.34
CA PRO A 359 17.42 -4.90 22.73
C PRO A 359 18.20 -5.54 21.57
N LYS A 360 19.25 -4.86 21.10
CA LYS A 360 20.15 -5.37 20.04
C LYS A 360 21.11 -6.43 20.62
N ALA A 361 20.88 -7.69 20.30
CA ALA A 361 21.73 -8.80 20.75
C ALA A 361 23.15 -8.69 20.17
N LYS A 362 24.18 -8.90 21.01
CA LYS A 362 25.57 -8.96 20.54
C LYS A 362 25.83 -10.28 19.81
N ILE A 363 25.97 -10.21 18.50
CA ILE A 363 26.46 -11.31 17.66
C ILE A 363 27.98 -11.15 17.51
N THR A 364 28.75 -12.15 17.92
CA THR A 364 30.17 -12.22 17.61
C THR A 364 30.34 -12.78 16.20
N LEU A 365 30.69 -11.93 15.23
CA LEU A 365 31.02 -12.34 13.87
C LEU A 365 32.50 -12.75 13.81
N ASN A 366 32.79 -13.90 13.20
CA ASN A 366 34.14 -14.49 13.14
C ASN A 366 35.01 -13.90 12.00
N ASN A 367 34.77 -12.65 11.59
CA ASN A 367 35.54 -11.96 10.57
C ASN A 367 35.93 -10.54 11.05
N PRO A 368 37.20 -10.09 10.91
CA PRO A 368 37.63 -8.78 11.41
C PRO A 368 36.93 -7.58 10.76
N ASP A 369 36.56 -7.69 9.48
CA ASP A 369 36.09 -6.55 8.67
C ASP A 369 34.68 -6.07 9.02
N ASP A 370 33.87 -6.90 9.71
CA ASP A 370 32.48 -6.59 10.06
C ASP A 370 32.35 -5.64 11.28
N GLN A 371 33.45 -5.23 11.91
CA GLN A 371 33.43 -4.55 13.21
C GLN A 371 33.11 -3.03 13.18
N GLN A 372 32.87 -2.43 12.01
CA GLN A 372 32.55 -0.99 11.88
C GLN A 372 31.26 -0.70 11.11
N GLN A 373 30.17 -1.43 11.40
CA GLN A 373 28.83 -1.05 10.95
C GLN A 373 27.98 -0.50 12.10
N THR A 374 27.76 0.81 12.09
CA THR A 374 26.73 1.49 12.90
C THR A 374 25.37 0.87 12.56
N PRO A 375 24.48 0.60 13.55
CA PRO A 375 23.21 -0.10 13.31
C PRO A 375 22.17 0.81 12.63
N VAL A 376 22.35 1.03 11.33
CA VAL A 376 21.36 1.62 10.40
C VAL A 376 20.23 0.61 10.16
N THR A 377 18.99 1.06 10.19
CA THR A 377 17.82 0.24 9.85
C THR A 377 17.91 -0.19 8.38
N PRO A 378 17.94 -1.49 8.04
CA PRO A 378 18.20 -1.91 6.66
C PRO A 378 17.05 -1.54 5.71
N ASP A 379 17.38 -0.78 4.66
CA ASP A 379 16.66 -0.77 3.39
C ASP A 379 16.51 -2.20 2.83
N PRO A 380 15.60 -2.45 1.86
CA PRO A 380 15.30 -3.80 1.40
C PRO A 380 16.47 -4.51 0.67
N ILE A 381 17.36 -5.16 1.46
CA ILE A 381 18.44 -6.05 1.01
C ILE A 381 17.87 -7.20 0.19
N LYS A 382 17.84 -7.04 -1.13
CA LYS A 382 17.57 -8.12 -2.09
C LYS A 382 18.84 -8.95 -2.28
N LEU A 383 18.77 -10.27 -2.11
CA LEU A 383 19.96 -11.11 -2.17
C LEU A 383 20.43 -11.32 -3.62
N ALA A 384 21.69 -10.97 -3.89
CA ALA A 384 22.25 -10.90 -5.25
C ALA A 384 22.39 -12.26 -5.97
N LYS A 385 22.14 -13.38 -5.26
CA LYS A 385 22.06 -14.75 -5.77
C LYS A 385 21.02 -15.51 -4.95
N ALA A 386 20.42 -16.55 -5.52
CA ALA A 386 19.69 -17.55 -4.75
C ALA A 386 20.61 -18.18 -3.70
N VAL A 387 20.17 -18.22 -2.45
CA VAL A 387 20.95 -18.81 -1.36
C VAL A 387 20.95 -20.33 -1.52
N PRO A 388 22.12 -21.00 -1.53
CA PRO A 388 22.18 -22.45 -1.66
C PRO A 388 21.57 -23.15 -0.43
N CYS A 389 21.10 -24.38 -0.64
CA CYS A 389 20.28 -25.10 0.34
C CYS A 389 21.01 -25.52 1.63
N ASP A 390 22.33 -25.39 1.67
CA ASP A 390 23.22 -25.66 2.80
C ASP A 390 23.37 -24.49 3.78
N TRP A 391 22.64 -23.37 3.58
CA TRP A 391 22.66 -22.20 4.46
C TRP A 391 22.38 -22.53 5.93
N LYS A 392 23.22 -21.98 6.82
CA LYS A 392 23.16 -22.17 8.27
C LYS A 392 23.28 -20.84 9.01
N ILE A 393 22.60 -20.76 10.14
CA ILE A 393 22.82 -19.77 11.20
C ILE A 393 22.85 -20.51 12.54
N SER A 394 23.40 -19.88 13.58
CA SER A 394 23.31 -20.43 14.94
C SER A 394 21.87 -20.46 15.44
N ASP A 395 21.57 -21.35 16.39
CA ASP A 395 20.32 -21.28 17.17
C ASP A 395 20.20 -19.88 17.82
N LEU A 396 19.01 -19.27 17.70
CA LEU A 396 18.71 -17.94 18.24
C LEU A 396 17.67 -18.07 19.35
N LYS A 397 17.77 -17.27 20.41
CA LYS A 397 16.76 -17.23 21.47
C LYS A 397 16.70 -15.85 22.12
N ALA A 398 15.49 -15.29 22.23
CA ALA A 398 15.21 -14.02 22.88
C ALA A 398 13.76 -13.97 23.40
N ASP A 399 13.54 -13.34 24.55
CA ASP A 399 12.18 -12.96 24.96
C ASP A 399 11.84 -11.60 24.32
N VAL A 400 10.72 -11.53 23.59
CA VAL A 400 10.34 -10.45 22.67
C VAL A 400 9.14 -9.69 23.21
N LYS A 401 9.28 -8.38 23.43
CA LYS A 401 8.23 -7.46 23.89
C LYS A 401 7.82 -6.51 22.78
N GLY A 402 6.54 -6.14 22.75
CA GLY A 402 6.01 -5.15 21.79
C GLY A 402 4.66 -4.58 22.21
N ARG A 403 3.99 -3.88 21.29
CA ARG A 403 2.60 -3.41 21.42
C ARG A 403 1.76 -3.91 20.26
N ILE A 404 0.53 -4.33 20.57
CA ILE A 404 -0.44 -4.83 19.59
C ILE A 404 -0.85 -3.71 18.63
N GLU A 405 -0.96 -4.01 17.32
CA GLU A 405 -1.16 -3.04 16.23
C GLU A 405 -2.54 -2.34 16.21
N SER A 406 -3.44 -2.70 17.12
CA SER A 406 -4.81 -2.18 17.19
C SER A 406 -5.02 -1.28 18.41
N ILE A 407 -5.03 0.02 18.17
CA ILE A 407 -5.42 1.03 19.16
C ILE A 407 -6.96 1.06 19.31
N SER A 408 -7.49 1.63 20.39
CA SER A 408 -8.95 1.64 20.62
C SER A 408 -9.71 2.60 19.70
N TYR A 409 -10.85 2.15 19.19
CA TYR A 409 -11.78 2.87 18.32
C TYR A 409 -13.22 2.76 18.83
N TRP A 410 -14.15 3.47 18.18
CA TRP A 410 -15.59 3.34 18.44
C TRP A 410 -16.19 2.20 17.61
N GLY A 411 -16.85 1.25 18.27
CA GLY A 411 -17.39 0.04 17.63
C GLY A 411 -18.56 0.34 16.69
N VAL A 412 -18.63 -0.43 15.59
CA VAL A 412 -19.67 -0.32 14.55
C VAL A 412 -20.16 -1.70 14.10
N LEU A 413 -21.38 -1.73 13.56
CA LEU A 413 -21.98 -2.91 12.93
C LEU A 413 -21.54 -3.03 11.45
N HIS A 414 -21.94 -4.12 10.78
CA HIS A 414 -21.57 -4.38 9.37
C HIS A 414 -22.06 -3.29 8.41
N ASP A 415 -23.22 -2.70 8.70
CA ASP A 415 -23.82 -1.57 7.99
C ASP A 415 -23.18 -0.20 8.33
N ARG A 416 -22.07 -0.21 9.09
CA ARG A 416 -21.32 0.96 9.59
C ARG A 416 -22.07 1.80 10.63
N THR A 417 -23.23 1.35 11.12
CA THR A 417 -23.94 2.04 12.20
C THR A 417 -23.23 1.89 13.56
N PRO A 418 -23.38 2.86 14.50
CA PRO A 418 -22.80 2.77 15.84
C PRO A 418 -23.23 1.51 16.60
N TRP A 419 -22.27 0.63 16.96
CA TRP A 419 -22.57 -0.54 17.77
C TRP A 419 -22.82 -0.11 19.23
N LYS A 420 -24.08 -0.14 19.63
CA LYS A 420 -24.56 0.34 20.93
C LYS A 420 -25.14 -0.77 21.78
N ASN A 421 -25.07 -0.59 23.09
CA ASN A 421 -25.83 -1.36 24.06
C ASN A 421 -27.34 -1.08 23.82
N PRO A 422 -28.18 -2.11 23.59
CA PRO A 422 -29.61 -1.91 23.34
C PRO A 422 -30.39 -1.44 24.59
N GLU A 423 -29.83 -1.60 25.79
CA GLU A 423 -30.47 -1.22 27.07
C GLU A 423 -29.97 0.16 27.57
N THR A 424 -28.67 0.46 27.46
CA THR A 424 -28.10 1.77 27.93
C THR A 424 -27.89 2.81 26.82
N GLY A 425 -27.95 2.41 25.54
CA GLY A 425 -27.70 3.31 24.40
C GLY A 425 -26.24 3.72 24.19
N GLU A 426 -25.32 3.33 25.08
CA GLU A 426 -23.90 3.63 25.02
C GLU A 426 -23.21 2.91 23.85
N GLN A 427 -22.30 3.59 23.16
CA GLN A 427 -21.53 2.98 22.06
C GLN A 427 -20.33 2.20 22.61
N TYR A 428 -20.23 0.92 22.25
CA TYR A 428 -19.10 0.07 22.62
C TYR A 428 -17.79 0.58 22.01
N ARG A 429 -16.66 0.21 22.62
CA ARG A 429 -15.32 0.36 22.04
C ARG A 429 -14.80 -0.98 21.56
N GLY A 430 -14.10 -0.98 20.43
CA GLY A 430 -13.24 -2.07 19.99
C GLY A 430 -11.76 -1.68 20.09
N GLY A 431 -10.86 -2.65 19.99
CA GLY A 431 -9.41 -2.46 20.04
C GLY A 431 -8.82 -1.99 21.37
N GLY A 432 -7.52 -2.21 21.56
CA GLY A 432 -6.81 -1.78 22.76
C GLY A 432 -5.31 -2.05 22.69
N SER A 433 -4.50 -1.00 22.81
CA SER A 433 -3.04 -1.14 22.87
C SER A 433 -2.62 -1.74 24.21
N ARG A 434 -2.42 -3.06 24.23
CA ARG A 434 -1.76 -3.80 25.30
C ARG A 434 -0.35 -4.23 24.85
N GLY A 435 0.48 -4.66 25.81
CA GLY A 435 1.79 -5.22 25.53
C GLY A 435 1.71 -6.68 25.09
N SER A 436 2.49 -7.05 24.08
CA SER A 436 2.75 -8.45 23.70
C SER A 436 4.05 -8.93 24.34
N TYR A 437 4.14 -10.23 24.68
CA TYR A 437 5.33 -10.82 25.27
C TYR A 437 5.41 -12.33 25.03
N PHE A 438 6.43 -12.77 24.28
CA PHE A 438 6.65 -14.19 23.94
C PHE A 438 8.14 -14.50 23.80
N GLU A 439 8.52 -15.77 23.96
CA GLU A 439 9.87 -16.24 23.64
C GLU A 439 9.93 -16.54 22.14
N PHE A 440 10.86 -15.92 21.43
CA PHE A 440 11.27 -16.34 20.10
C PHE A 440 12.48 -17.27 20.23
N ALA A 441 12.39 -18.48 19.68
CA ALA A 441 13.53 -19.36 19.47
C ALA A 441 13.62 -19.81 18.01
N TYR A 442 14.81 -19.83 17.42
CA TYR A 442 15.09 -20.52 16.15
C TYR A 442 16.04 -21.70 16.41
N SER A 443 15.74 -22.86 15.83
CA SER A 443 16.67 -23.98 15.77
C SER A 443 17.13 -24.25 14.35
N GLU A 444 18.45 -24.30 14.18
CA GLU A 444 19.17 -24.66 12.95
C GLU A 444 18.91 -26.11 12.55
N LYS A 445 18.98 -27.03 13.52
CA LYS A 445 18.81 -28.48 13.31
C LYS A 445 17.42 -28.80 12.76
N GLU A 446 16.39 -28.15 13.30
CA GLU A 446 14.99 -28.39 12.92
C GLU A 446 14.46 -27.38 11.88
N LYS A 447 15.30 -26.43 11.42
CA LYS A 447 14.94 -25.29 10.54
C LYS A 447 13.60 -24.63 10.93
N THR A 448 13.40 -24.43 12.24
CA THR A 448 12.10 -24.05 12.81
C THR A 448 12.24 -22.90 13.80
N ILE A 449 11.45 -21.85 13.60
CA ILE A 449 11.13 -20.83 14.59
C ILE A 449 10.01 -21.39 15.47
N THR A 450 10.19 -21.32 16.78
CA THR A 450 9.16 -21.58 17.79
C THR A 450 8.93 -20.31 18.59
N CYS A 451 7.76 -19.70 18.44
CA CYS A 451 7.29 -18.61 19.27
C CYS A 451 6.49 -19.20 20.44
N THR A 452 6.96 -19.05 21.68
CA THR A 452 6.34 -19.67 22.87
C THR A 452 5.85 -18.63 23.87
N VAL A 453 4.58 -18.68 24.27
CA VAL A 453 4.07 -17.88 25.39
C VAL A 453 4.03 -18.73 26.66
N ARG A 454 4.62 -18.24 27.75
CA ARG A 454 4.56 -18.83 29.08
C ARG A 454 3.47 -18.12 29.89
N VAL A 455 2.43 -18.85 30.28
CA VAL A 455 1.25 -18.30 31.00
C VAL A 455 1.14 -18.92 32.38
N MET A 456 1.08 -18.09 33.41
CA MET A 456 0.65 -18.52 34.75
C MET A 456 -0.87 -18.37 34.87
N LEU A 457 -1.59 -19.49 34.89
CA LEU A 457 -3.03 -19.56 35.15
C LEU A 457 -3.25 -19.49 36.66
N ILE A 458 -3.88 -18.42 37.16
CA ILE A 458 -4.18 -18.25 38.59
C ILE A 458 -5.66 -18.57 38.82
N PRO A 459 -6.02 -19.66 39.52
CA PRO A 459 -7.42 -19.95 39.80
C PRO A 459 -8.04 -18.87 40.69
N MET A 460 -9.08 -18.24 40.17
CA MET A 460 -9.86 -17.20 40.82
C MET A 460 -11.32 -17.63 40.91
N ASP A 461 -12.13 -16.88 41.64
CA ASP A 461 -13.59 -16.97 41.66
C ASP A 461 -14.19 -15.57 41.89
N ILE A 462 -15.45 -15.38 41.46
CA ILE A 462 -16.25 -14.19 41.76
C ILE A 462 -17.54 -14.67 42.40
N PHE A 463 -17.85 -14.20 43.61
CA PHE A 463 -18.97 -14.71 44.39
C PHE A 463 -19.72 -13.58 45.09
N ARG A 464 -21.00 -13.81 45.40
CA ARG A 464 -21.78 -12.89 46.23
C ARG A 464 -21.26 -12.89 47.66
N VAL A 465 -21.34 -11.74 48.32
CA VAL A 465 -21.00 -11.63 49.74
C VAL A 465 -22.20 -11.23 50.60
N ASP A 466 -22.18 -11.70 51.84
CA ASP A 466 -23.15 -11.33 52.88
C ASP A 466 -22.89 -9.89 53.41
N LEU A 467 -23.67 -9.48 54.39
CA LEU A 467 -23.53 -8.17 55.05
C LEU A 467 -22.22 -8.00 55.85
N LYS A 468 -21.38 -9.04 55.96
CA LYS A 468 -20.06 -9.02 56.61
C LYS A 468 -18.91 -9.02 55.60
N GLY A 469 -19.19 -9.25 54.31
CA GLY A 469 -18.19 -9.39 53.26
C GLY A 469 -17.68 -10.81 53.04
N GLU A 470 -18.27 -11.81 53.70
CA GLU A 470 -17.94 -13.23 53.54
C GLU A 470 -18.81 -13.88 52.44
N ARG A 471 -18.38 -15.03 51.88
CA ARG A 471 -19.13 -15.70 50.80
C ARG A 471 -20.56 -16.01 51.25
N ASP A 472 -21.54 -15.54 50.47
CA ASP A 472 -22.94 -15.90 50.64
C ASP A 472 -23.15 -17.39 50.36
N THR A 473 -23.54 -18.14 51.39
CA THR A 473 -23.82 -19.58 51.35
C THR A 473 -25.33 -19.90 51.30
N SER A 474 -26.20 -18.89 51.17
CA SER A 474 -27.65 -19.07 51.04
C SER A 474 -28.10 -19.44 49.62
N VAL A 475 -27.26 -19.17 48.62
CA VAL A 475 -27.45 -19.54 47.21
C VAL A 475 -26.88 -20.91 46.88
N SER A 476 -27.41 -21.60 45.85
CA SER A 476 -26.90 -22.93 45.49
C SER A 476 -25.46 -22.86 44.95
N THR A 477 -24.72 -23.97 44.99
CA THR A 477 -23.33 -24.03 44.49
C THR A 477 -23.19 -23.76 42.99
N ARG A 478 -24.29 -23.77 42.21
CA ARG A 478 -24.30 -23.32 40.80
C ARG A 478 -24.52 -21.81 40.65
N GLU A 479 -25.06 -21.14 41.66
CA GLU A 479 -25.39 -19.71 41.68
C GLU A 479 -24.41 -18.89 42.53
N ALA A 480 -23.62 -19.57 43.39
CA ALA A 480 -22.60 -18.97 44.26
C ALA A 480 -21.42 -18.35 43.49
N THR A 481 -21.10 -18.87 42.30
CA THR A 481 -20.10 -18.31 41.38
C THR A 481 -20.77 -17.50 40.29
N ILE A 482 -20.25 -16.30 40.04
CA ILE A 482 -20.66 -15.37 39.01
C ILE A 482 -19.65 -15.44 37.86
N PRO A 483 -20.09 -15.56 36.58
CA PRO A 483 -19.19 -15.52 35.44
C PRO A 483 -18.35 -14.23 35.37
N TYR A 484 -17.07 -14.34 34.99
CA TYR A 484 -16.27 -13.16 34.66
C TYR A 484 -16.85 -12.44 33.43
N GLU A 485 -16.81 -11.12 33.45
CA GLU A 485 -17.20 -10.24 32.34
C GLU A 485 -16.29 -9.02 32.38
N TYR A 486 -15.59 -8.78 31.27
CA TYR A 486 -14.61 -7.71 31.14
C TYR A 486 -15.18 -6.34 31.54
N SER A 487 -16.39 -6.00 31.10
CA SER A 487 -17.01 -4.69 31.34
C SER A 487 -17.33 -4.41 32.81
N CYS A 488 -17.53 -5.45 33.62
CA CYS A 488 -17.90 -5.35 35.04
C CYS A 488 -16.70 -5.57 35.98
N HIS A 489 -15.84 -6.54 35.64
CA HIS A 489 -14.93 -7.18 36.57
C HIS A 489 -13.43 -6.93 36.27
N SER A 490 -13.06 -6.40 35.09
CA SER A 490 -11.66 -6.20 34.69
C SER A 490 -10.86 -5.21 35.56
N THR A 491 -11.53 -4.37 36.34
CA THR A 491 -10.90 -3.43 37.29
C THR A 491 -10.89 -3.93 38.73
N MET A 492 -11.30 -5.19 38.98
CA MET A 492 -11.25 -5.81 40.31
C MET A 492 -9.90 -6.50 40.52
N THR A 493 -9.46 -6.53 41.77
CA THR A 493 -8.24 -7.22 42.23
C THR A 493 -8.59 -8.36 43.21
N PRO A 494 -7.69 -9.33 43.44
CA PRO A 494 -7.89 -10.33 44.49
C PRO A 494 -8.15 -9.69 45.86
N GLY A 495 -9.19 -10.17 46.54
CA GLY A 495 -9.67 -9.64 47.81
C GLY A 495 -10.64 -8.46 47.70
N SER A 496 -10.84 -7.86 46.52
CA SER A 496 -11.70 -6.68 46.34
C SER A 496 -13.20 -7.02 46.22
N THR A 497 -14.04 -6.17 46.82
CA THR A 497 -15.51 -6.26 46.76
C THR A 497 -16.09 -5.07 46.03
N ARG A 498 -17.00 -5.30 45.08
CA ARG A 498 -17.70 -4.28 44.28
C ARG A 498 -19.15 -4.72 44.07
N ASN A 499 -20.13 -3.82 44.21
CA ASN A 499 -21.55 -4.10 43.91
C ASN A 499 -22.13 -5.38 44.55
N GLY A 500 -21.68 -5.76 45.75
CA GLY A 500 -22.12 -6.99 46.45
C GLY A 500 -21.45 -8.28 45.98
N VAL A 501 -20.41 -8.22 45.14
CA VAL A 501 -19.62 -9.36 44.69
C VAL A 501 -18.14 -9.18 45.06
N LYS A 502 -17.46 -10.25 45.46
CA LYS A 502 -16.04 -10.27 45.78
C LYS A 502 -15.28 -11.14 44.78
N MET A 503 -14.11 -10.67 44.36
CA MET A 503 -13.15 -11.44 43.56
C MET A 503 -12.04 -11.95 44.49
N ASP A 504 -11.80 -13.26 44.54
CA ASP A 504 -10.77 -13.84 45.41
C ASP A 504 -10.17 -15.12 44.80
N TYR A 505 -9.08 -15.59 45.39
CA TYR A 505 -8.38 -16.80 44.93
C TYR A 505 -9.19 -18.08 45.18
N ARG A 506 -8.95 -19.09 44.33
CA ARG A 506 -9.49 -20.44 44.45
C ARG A 506 -8.34 -21.45 44.63
N ASP A 507 -8.54 -22.47 45.45
CA ASP A 507 -7.48 -23.42 45.82
C ASP A 507 -7.20 -24.53 44.77
N ALA A 508 -8.03 -24.64 43.74
CA ALA A 508 -7.88 -25.60 42.64
C ALA A 508 -8.60 -25.13 41.36
N VAL A 509 -8.27 -25.74 40.22
CA VAL A 509 -9.11 -25.70 39.01
C VAL A 509 -10.26 -26.71 39.11
N GLY A 510 -11.27 -26.58 38.25
CA GLY A 510 -12.38 -27.53 38.16
C GLY A 510 -11.94 -28.92 37.69
N PRO A 511 -12.62 -30.01 38.12
CA PRO A 511 -12.18 -31.39 37.86
C PRO A 511 -12.28 -31.82 36.38
N GLU A 512 -12.95 -31.03 35.54
CA GLU A 512 -13.07 -31.24 34.10
C GLU A 512 -12.10 -30.38 33.28
N PHE A 513 -11.34 -29.47 33.91
CA PHE A 513 -10.46 -28.54 33.22
C PHE A 513 -9.07 -29.15 32.98
N ASP A 514 -8.86 -29.71 31.78
CA ASP A 514 -7.54 -30.20 31.36
C ASP A 514 -6.74 -29.14 30.59
N VAL A 515 -5.62 -28.72 31.20
CA VAL A 515 -4.64 -27.79 30.64
C VAL A 515 -3.97 -28.36 29.39
N ALA A 516 -3.74 -29.68 29.30
CA ALA A 516 -3.09 -30.29 28.15
C ALA A 516 -4.00 -30.27 26.91
N THR A 517 -5.28 -30.60 27.07
CA THR A 517 -6.32 -30.43 26.04
C THR A 517 -6.46 -28.97 25.61
N LEU A 518 -6.38 -28.00 26.54
CA LEU A 518 -6.42 -26.58 26.20
C LEU A 518 -5.21 -26.13 25.38
N ILE A 519 -3.98 -26.53 25.75
CA ILE A 519 -2.77 -26.28 24.94
C ILE A 519 -2.94 -26.89 23.54
N GLY A 520 -3.38 -28.15 23.46
CA GLY A 520 -3.63 -28.84 22.20
C GLY A 520 -4.65 -28.13 21.30
N ARG A 521 -5.74 -27.59 21.88
CA ARG A 521 -6.73 -26.75 21.17
C ARG A 521 -6.07 -25.50 20.60
N ILE A 522 -5.34 -24.75 21.43
CA ILE A 522 -4.73 -23.47 21.03
C ILE A 522 -3.67 -23.68 19.94
N GLU A 523 -2.75 -24.64 20.14
CA GLU A 523 -1.69 -24.92 19.17
C GLU A 523 -2.23 -25.48 17.85
N ALA A 524 -3.30 -26.29 17.86
CA ALA A 524 -3.93 -26.76 16.63
C ALA A 524 -4.50 -25.61 15.77
N VAL A 525 -5.10 -24.61 16.41
CA VAL A 525 -5.60 -23.40 15.73
C VAL A 525 -4.44 -22.54 15.23
N LEU A 526 -3.42 -22.27 16.05
CA LEU A 526 -2.34 -21.34 15.68
C LEU A 526 -1.35 -21.90 14.64
N ASN A 527 -1.30 -23.22 14.40
CA ASN A 527 -0.27 -23.85 13.54
C ASN A 527 -0.78 -24.46 12.22
N GLN A 528 -2.08 -24.45 11.94
CA GLN A 528 -2.69 -25.26 10.87
C GLN A 528 -2.17 -25.00 9.44
N GLY A 529 -1.73 -23.79 9.11
CA GLY A 529 -1.39 -23.39 7.74
C GLY A 529 0.05 -23.66 7.30
N ASN A 530 0.76 -24.58 7.97
CA ASN A 530 2.14 -25.00 7.63
C ASN A 530 3.11 -23.82 7.37
N TYR A 531 2.98 -22.79 8.20
CA TYR A 531 3.60 -21.48 8.03
C TYR A 531 5.12 -21.53 7.87
N LYS A 532 5.66 -20.79 6.89
CA LYS A 532 7.09 -20.71 6.62
C LYS A 532 7.52 -19.27 6.41
N LEU A 533 8.73 -18.94 6.86
CA LEU A 533 9.48 -17.80 6.36
C LEU A 533 10.41 -18.28 5.26
N ILE A 534 10.50 -17.51 4.18
CA ILE A 534 11.35 -17.82 3.03
C ILE A 534 12.34 -16.66 2.87
N LEU A 535 13.63 -16.96 2.85
CA LEU A 535 14.68 -15.98 2.59
C LEU A 535 14.60 -15.54 1.12
N ASP A 536 14.72 -14.24 0.84
CA ASP A 536 14.65 -13.73 -0.55
C ASP A 536 15.62 -14.49 -1.48
N GLY A 537 15.15 -14.82 -2.69
CA GLY A 537 15.87 -15.64 -3.66
C GLY A 537 15.89 -17.16 -3.42
N CYS A 538 15.28 -17.70 -2.35
CA CYS A 538 15.30 -19.14 -2.05
C CYS A 538 14.61 -20.02 -3.12
N SER A 539 15.38 -20.85 -3.82
CA SER A 539 14.89 -21.75 -4.90
C SER A 539 13.89 -22.81 -4.38
N LYS A 540 12.90 -23.21 -5.19
CA LYS A 540 11.90 -24.22 -4.79
C LYS A 540 12.55 -25.61 -4.68
N GLY A 541 12.46 -26.22 -3.49
CA GLY A 541 13.06 -27.51 -3.15
C GLY A 541 12.77 -27.90 -1.69
N THR A 542 12.68 -29.19 -1.41
CA THR A 542 12.07 -29.77 -0.18
C THR A 542 12.96 -29.76 1.07
N ALA A 543 14.27 -29.53 0.94
CA ALA A 543 15.22 -29.53 2.06
C ALA A 543 16.19 -28.33 1.98
N CYS A 544 15.68 -27.15 1.65
CA CYS A 544 16.50 -25.96 1.45
C CYS A 544 16.53 -25.10 2.72
N GLY A 545 17.70 -24.90 3.33
CA GLY A 545 17.88 -24.17 4.60
C GLY A 545 17.40 -22.72 4.60
N CYS A 546 17.15 -22.15 3.42
CA CYS A 546 16.52 -20.85 3.22
C CYS A 546 14.97 -20.84 3.37
N ARG A 547 14.36 -21.99 3.75
CA ARG A 547 12.97 -22.07 4.25
C ARG A 547 12.98 -22.46 5.73
N VAL A 548 12.28 -21.68 6.54
CA VAL A 548 12.22 -21.86 7.99
C VAL A 548 10.76 -21.99 8.41
N LYS A 549 10.38 -23.09 9.05
CA LYS A 549 9.01 -23.28 9.56
C LYS A 549 8.75 -22.32 10.72
N VAL A 550 7.52 -21.81 10.84
CA VAL A 550 7.05 -21.09 12.03
C VAL A 550 6.07 -21.96 12.80
N CYS A 551 6.31 -22.10 14.10
CA CYS A 551 5.46 -22.77 15.05
C CYS A 551 5.12 -21.83 16.23
N PHE A 552 3.86 -21.82 16.66
CA PHE A 552 3.40 -21.13 17.87
C PHE A 552 3.14 -22.15 18.98
N ARG A 553 3.57 -21.85 20.20
CA ARG A 553 3.43 -22.74 21.37
C ARG A 553 2.96 -22.04 22.63
N VAL A 554 2.32 -22.77 23.52
CA VAL A 554 1.82 -22.22 24.79
C VAL A 554 2.16 -23.14 25.98
N ASP A 555 2.97 -22.61 26.90
CA ASP A 555 3.31 -23.26 28.17
C ASP A 555 2.39 -22.70 29.26
N LEU A 556 1.19 -23.28 29.36
CA LEU A 556 0.19 -22.97 30.39
C LEU A 556 0.51 -23.74 31.68
N ARG A 557 0.62 -23.05 32.82
CA ARG A 557 0.79 -23.70 34.13
C ARG A 557 -0.10 -23.08 35.20
N VAL A 558 -0.79 -23.93 35.96
CA VAL A 558 -1.65 -23.52 37.09
C VAL A 558 -0.79 -23.16 38.30
N SER A 559 -1.02 -21.98 38.87
CA SER A 559 -0.44 -21.53 40.13
C SER A 559 -1.54 -21.13 41.11
N ILE A 560 -1.66 -21.88 42.20
CA ILE A 560 -2.57 -21.54 43.29
C ILE A 560 -2.07 -20.27 43.98
N LYS A 561 -2.96 -19.28 44.13
CA LYS A 561 -2.67 -17.98 44.78
C LYS A 561 -1.50 -17.20 44.16
N GLY A 562 -1.16 -17.47 42.89
CA GLY A 562 -0.10 -16.76 42.15
C GLY A 562 1.33 -17.03 42.62
N VAL A 563 1.55 -18.09 43.41
CA VAL A 563 2.88 -18.49 43.90
C VAL A 563 3.82 -18.85 42.74
N SER A 564 5.02 -18.27 42.73
CA SER A 564 6.02 -18.48 41.68
C SER A 564 6.42 -19.96 41.53
N ILE A 565 6.15 -20.54 40.36
CA ILE A 565 6.49 -21.93 40.04
C ILE A 565 8.01 -22.05 39.80
N LYS A 566 8.70 -22.94 40.51
CA LYS A 566 10.16 -23.13 40.40
C LYS A 566 10.56 -23.49 38.97
N GLY A 567 11.45 -22.69 38.38
CA GLY A 567 11.96 -22.90 37.01
C GLY A 567 11.00 -22.45 35.90
N PHE A 568 9.93 -21.72 36.24
CA PHE A 568 8.99 -21.15 35.27
C PHE A 568 9.01 -19.61 35.38
N ASN A 569 9.27 -18.95 34.25
CA ASN A 569 9.29 -17.49 34.15
C ASN A 569 8.14 -17.03 33.23
N PRO A 570 6.92 -16.82 33.75
CA PRO A 570 5.76 -16.47 32.93
C PRO A 570 5.96 -15.12 32.22
N HIS A 571 5.53 -15.05 30.96
CA HIS A 571 5.38 -13.78 30.25
C HIS A 571 4.16 -13.01 30.75
N VAL A 572 3.10 -13.75 31.06
CA VAL A 572 1.82 -13.22 31.51
C VAL A 572 1.27 -14.08 32.64
N SER A 573 0.63 -13.43 33.61
CA SER A 573 -0.20 -14.10 34.61
C SER A 573 -1.64 -13.69 34.33
N LEU A 574 -2.55 -14.66 34.25
CA LEU A 574 -3.97 -14.41 33.96
C LEU A 574 -4.86 -15.14 34.97
N ASN A 575 -6.02 -14.55 35.23
CA ASN A 575 -7.01 -15.12 36.14
C ASN A 575 -7.83 -16.21 35.43
N LEU A 576 -8.05 -17.35 36.08
CA LEU A 576 -8.84 -18.46 35.58
C LEU A 576 -10.07 -18.68 36.46
N PHE A 577 -11.21 -18.19 35.98
CA PHE A 577 -12.50 -18.29 36.67
C PHE A 577 -13.23 -19.60 36.29
N PRO A 578 -14.16 -20.12 37.10
CA PRO A 578 -14.92 -21.33 36.73
C PRO A 578 -15.84 -21.12 35.53
N GLN A 579 -16.25 -19.86 35.27
CA GLN A 579 -17.20 -19.47 34.23
C GLN A 579 -16.84 -18.08 33.68
N VAL A 580 -17.05 -17.85 32.38
CA VAL A 580 -16.78 -16.55 31.72
C VAL A 580 -17.86 -16.21 30.68
N LEU A 581 -18.26 -14.94 30.59
CA LEU A 581 -19.11 -14.40 29.52
C LEU A 581 -18.28 -13.82 28.37
N ARG A 582 -17.19 -13.13 28.73
CA ARG A 582 -16.20 -12.60 27.80
C ARG A 582 -14.81 -12.68 28.43
N ALA A 583 -13.95 -13.49 27.83
CA ALA A 583 -12.54 -13.55 28.21
C ALA A 583 -11.78 -12.32 27.69
N ASP A 584 -10.57 -12.10 28.21
CA ASP A 584 -9.60 -11.13 27.68
C ASP A 584 -8.17 -11.58 28.01
N THR A 585 -7.15 -10.90 27.46
CA THR A 585 -5.73 -11.26 27.63
C THR A 585 -5.20 -11.24 29.09
N GLY A 586 -6.03 -10.95 30.10
CA GLY A 586 -5.72 -11.09 31.52
C GLY A 586 -6.70 -11.96 32.32
N SER A 587 -7.76 -12.51 31.71
CA SER A 587 -8.80 -13.27 32.41
C SER A 587 -9.56 -14.24 31.49
N TRP A 588 -9.47 -15.54 31.77
CA TRP A 588 -10.11 -16.64 31.05
C TRP A 588 -11.09 -17.40 31.96
N GLY A 589 -11.89 -18.30 31.37
CA GLY A 589 -12.78 -19.19 32.11
C GLY A 589 -12.54 -20.67 31.80
N GLU A 590 -12.85 -21.54 32.75
CA GLU A 590 -12.88 -23.00 32.54
C GLU A 590 -14.06 -23.43 31.65
N ARG A 591 -15.12 -22.61 31.58
CA ARG A 591 -16.28 -22.78 30.69
C ARG A 591 -16.82 -21.44 30.21
N HIS A 592 -17.27 -21.39 28.97
CA HIS A 592 -17.95 -20.22 28.40
C HIS A 592 -19.45 -20.22 28.74
N LYS A 593 -19.99 -19.03 28.95
CA LYS A 593 -21.40 -18.76 29.20
C LYS A 593 -21.89 -17.68 28.24
N TYR A 594 -23.20 -17.61 28.03
CA TYR A 594 -23.85 -16.41 27.49
C TYR A 594 -24.99 -15.97 28.42
N GLN A 595 -25.24 -14.67 28.45
CA GLN A 595 -26.28 -14.06 29.30
C GLN A 595 -27.48 -13.63 28.45
N VAL A 596 -28.68 -13.91 28.94
CA VAL A 596 -29.94 -13.35 28.39
C VAL A 596 -30.75 -12.80 29.55
N LYS A 597 -30.91 -11.46 29.60
CA LYS A 597 -31.43 -10.74 30.77
C LYS A 597 -30.62 -11.12 32.02
N ASN A 598 -31.23 -11.64 33.07
CA ASN A 598 -30.54 -12.02 34.31
C ASN A 598 -30.14 -13.51 34.39
N ASN A 599 -30.30 -14.27 33.30
CA ASN A 599 -30.05 -15.72 33.28
C ASN A 599 -28.79 -16.06 32.47
N PHE A 600 -27.97 -16.97 33.01
CA PHE A 600 -26.76 -17.49 32.35
C PHE A 600 -27.01 -18.87 31.75
N PHE A 601 -26.50 -19.09 30.54
CA PHE A 601 -26.64 -20.33 29.77
C PHE A 601 -25.27 -20.83 29.34
N ASP A 602 -25.07 -22.14 29.25
CA ASP A 602 -23.81 -22.72 28.75
C ASP A 602 -23.59 -22.37 27.27
N TYR A 603 -22.42 -21.81 26.97
CA TYR A 603 -21.94 -21.60 25.60
C TYR A 603 -20.96 -22.73 25.26
N PRO A 604 -21.02 -23.34 24.06
CA PRO A 604 -20.07 -24.38 23.68
C PRO A 604 -18.65 -23.80 23.58
N ASP A 605 -17.65 -24.61 23.92
CA ASP A 605 -16.24 -24.26 23.74
C ASP A 605 -15.98 -23.70 22.34
N ALA A 606 -15.23 -22.60 22.28
CA ALA A 606 -14.90 -21.87 21.07
C ALA A 606 -13.37 -21.62 21.01
N ASN A 607 -12.89 -20.88 20.02
CA ASN A 607 -11.46 -20.63 19.81
C ASN A 607 -10.96 -19.37 20.56
N VAL A 608 -11.62 -18.98 21.64
CA VAL A 608 -11.39 -17.70 22.34
C VAL A 608 -10.01 -17.65 23.01
N GLU A 609 -9.54 -18.71 23.66
CA GLU A 609 -8.20 -18.69 24.26
C GLU A 609 -7.09 -18.65 23.19
N ALA A 610 -7.37 -19.18 21.99
CA ALA A 610 -6.46 -19.08 20.85
C ALA A 610 -6.42 -17.66 20.25
N HIS A 611 -7.55 -16.93 20.29
CA HIS A 611 -7.62 -15.50 19.97
C HIS A 611 -6.78 -14.68 20.98
N GLU A 612 -7.03 -14.85 22.28
CA GLU A 612 -6.27 -14.15 23.33
C GLU A 612 -4.77 -14.51 23.30
N CYS A 613 -4.41 -15.76 22.98
CA CYS A 613 -3.01 -16.15 22.77
C CYS A 613 -2.37 -15.47 21.55
N GLY A 614 -3.13 -15.26 20.46
CA GLY A 614 -2.64 -14.53 19.29
C GLY A 614 -2.19 -13.10 19.63
N HIS A 615 -2.89 -12.42 20.53
CA HIS A 615 -2.51 -11.10 21.03
C HIS A 615 -1.14 -11.09 21.75
N TYR A 616 -0.78 -12.16 22.47
CA TYR A 616 0.57 -12.28 23.06
C TYR A 616 1.68 -12.44 22.00
N PHE A 617 1.35 -13.00 20.83
CA PHE A 617 2.21 -13.03 19.62
C PHE A 617 2.11 -11.74 18.77
N ASN A 618 1.51 -10.68 19.33
CA ASN A 618 1.27 -9.39 18.71
C ASN A 618 0.26 -9.37 17.55
N PHE A 619 -0.56 -10.42 17.37
CA PHE A 619 -1.59 -10.43 16.33
C PHE A 619 -2.67 -9.37 16.66
N PRO A 620 -3.12 -8.55 15.68
CA PRO A 620 -4.05 -7.44 15.92
C PRO A 620 -5.54 -7.83 16.01
N ASP A 621 -6.35 -6.82 16.37
CA ASP A 621 -7.83 -6.85 16.35
C ASP A 621 -8.36 -6.53 14.95
N GLU A 622 -8.64 -7.67 14.28
CA GLU A 622 -10.54 -9.00 12.01
C GLU A 622 -12.15 -9.25 12.10
N TYR A 623 -13.03 -8.42 12.70
CA TYR A 623 -14.51 -8.42 12.64
C TYR A 623 -15.07 -7.05 12.14
N TYR A 624 -16.20 -7.00 11.44
CA TYR A 624 -17.14 -5.86 11.47
C TYR A 624 -18.51 -6.46 11.72
N ASP A 625 -19.32 -5.80 12.55
CA ASP A 625 -20.31 -6.47 13.42
C ASP A 625 -19.65 -7.30 14.54
N ARG A 626 -20.23 -7.19 15.74
CA ARG A 626 -19.85 -7.83 17.01
C ARG A 626 -18.39 -7.67 17.50
N GLY A 627 -17.65 -6.69 16.96
CA GLY A 627 -16.55 -6.06 17.69
C GLY A 627 -15.15 -6.31 17.13
N GLY A 628 -14.83 -5.65 16.02
CA GLY A 628 -13.52 -5.52 15.38
C GLY A 628 -13.55 -4.26 14.49
N TRP A 629 -12.57 -3.99 13.62
CA TRP A 629 -11.22 -4.57 13.47
C TRP A 629 -10.46 -3.57 12.61
N ILE A 630 -9.33 -3.09 13.10
CA ILE A 630 -8.64 -2.00 12.42
C ILE A 630 -7.16 -2.01 12.78
N HIS A 631 -6.32 -2.15 11.75
CA HIS A 631 -4.91 -1.79 11.81
C HIS A 631 -4.78 -0.30 12.19
N HIS A 632 -3.89 0.07 13.11
CA HIS A 632 -3.82 1.45 13.64
C HIS A 632 -3.83 2.56 12.57
N SER A 633 -3.24 2.33 11.39
CA SER A 633 -3.20 3.34 10.32
C SER A 633 -4.56 3.67 9.69
N TYR A 634 -5.60 2.83 9.89
CA TYR A 634 -6.98 3.17 9.51
C TYR A 634 -7.78 3.76 10.70
N ILE A 635 -7.14 4.02 11.85
CA ILE A 635 -7.73 4.70 13.01
C ILE A 635 -7.10 6.09 13.18
N LYS A 636 -7.88 7.15 12.91
CA LYS A 636 -7.50 8.53 13.29
C LYS A 636 -8.45 9.03 14.38
N ASN A 637 -7.92 9.46 15.52
CA ASN A 637 -8.68 9.97 16.66
C ASN A 637 -9.85 9.07 17.13
N LYS A 638 -9.60 7.75 17.20
CA LYS A 638 -10.59 6.69 17.54
C LYS A 638 -11.75 6.53 16.55
N LYS A 639 -11.71 7.22 15.39
CA LYS A 639 -12.62 7.03 14.25
C LYS A 639 -11.96 6.16 13.17
N ILE A 640 -12.79 5.49 12.39
CA ILE A 640 -12.42 4.57 11.32
C ILE A 640 -12.32 5.34 10.00
N ASP A 641 -11.23 5.18 9.25
CA ASP A 641 -11.19 5.52 7.83
C ASP A 641 -11.71 4.33 6.99
N PHE A 642 -13.02 4.33 6.78
CA PHE A 642 -13.67 3.33 5.93
C PHE A 642 -13.21 3.40 4.47
N SER A 643 -12.76 4.55 3.97
CA SER A 643 -12.27 4.68 2.59
C SER A 643 -10.98 3.89 2.41
N LEU A 644 -10.11 3.93 3.42
CA LEU A 644 -8.87 3.17 3.46
C LEU A 644 -9.11 1.67 3.71
N VAL A 645 -10.12 1.29 4.49
CA VAL A 645 -10.56 -0.12 4.62
C VAL A 645 -11.12 -0.65 3.29
N ASP A 646 -12.03 0.09 2.65
CA ASP A 646 -12.65 -0.29 1.37
C ASP A 646 -11.59 -0.40 0.25
N ALA A 647 -10.63 0.52 0.20
CA ALA A 647 -9.50 0.49 -0.74
C ALA A 647 -8.47 -0.63 -0.48
N LYS A 648 -8.65 -1.44 0.57
CA LYS A 648 -7.81 -2.60 0.93
C LYS A 648 -8.59 -3.91 1.04
N ALA A 649 -9.90 -3.90 0.84
CA ALA A 649 -10.73 -5.10 0.86
C ALA A 649 -10.24 -6.16 -0.15
N GLY A 650 -10.08 -7.41 0.30
CA GLY A 650 -9.60 -8.52 -0.53
C GLY A 650 -8.10 -8.52 -0.84
N ALA A 651 -7.30 -7.63 -0.26
CA ALA A 651 -5.84 -7.67 -0.37
C ALA A 651 -5.21 -8.74 0.54
N MET A 652 -3.97 -9.15 0.25
CA MET A 652 -3.15 -10.05 1.09
C MET A 652 -2.63 -9.41 2.41
N PHE A 653 -3.24 -8.30 2.84
CA PHE A 653 -2.86 -7.52 4.01
C PHE A 653 -4.05 -7.40 4.96
N TRP A 654 -3.84 -6.77 6.13
CA TRP A 654 -4.88 -6.54 7.13
C TRP A 654 -6.18 -6.01 6.51
N GLN A 655 -7.26 -6.78 6.62
CA GLN A 655 -8.59 -6.43 6.10
C GLN A 655 -9.56 -6.12 7.25
N GLY A 656 -10.76 -5.63 6.94
CA GLY A 656 -11.73 -5.26 7.98
C GLY A 656 -12.43 -6.46 8.65
N TYR A 657 -12.85 -7.46 7.87
CA TYR A 657 -13.68 -8.56 8.36
C TYR A 657 -13.20 -9.91 7.86
N SER A 658 -13.17 -10.92 8.75
CA SER A 658 -13.46 -12.28 8.34
C SER A 658 -14.32 -13.04 9.34
N SER A 659 -15.15 -13.94 8.79
CA SER A 659 -15.95 -14.89 9.55
C SER A 659 -15.15 -16.08 10.08
N GLY A 660 -13.94 -16.34 9.54
CA GLY A 660 -13.23 -17.61 9.72
C GLY A 660 -11.78 -17.51 10.23
N ASN A 661 -11.25 -16.33 10.52
CA ASN A 661 -9.98 -16.17 11.24
C ASN A 661 -10.23 -16.24 12.75
N VAL A 662 -9.42 -16.96 13.53
CA VAL A 662 -9.50 -16.97 15.00
C VAL A 662 -9.27 -15.60 15.59
N MET A 663 -8.44 -14.77 14.94
CA MET A 663 -8.29 -13.39 15.38
C MET A 663 -9.56 -12.57 15.13
N GLY A 664 -10.39 -12.96 14.15
CA GLY A 664 -11.69 -12.36 13.85
C GLY A 664 -12.86 -13.27 14.26
N GLY A 665 -13.88 -13.36 13.39
CA GLY A 665 -15.13 -14.10 13.64
C GLY A 665 -14.98 -15.57 14.04
N GLY A 666 -13.85 -16.19 13.72
CA GLY A 666 -13.50 -17.55 14.12
C GLY A 666 -13.29 -17.74 15.63
N ALA A 667 -12.95 -16.68 16.38
CA ALA A 667 -12.82 -16.74 17.85
C ALA A 667 -14.06 -17.37 18.50
N ASN A 668 -15.25 -16.88 18.10
CA ASN A 668 -16.54 -17.29 18.61
C ASN A 668 -17.13 -18.50 17.86
N THR A 669 -16.40 -19.12 16.92
CA THR A 669 -16.88 -20.31 16.23
C THR A 669 -16.71 -21.53 17.14
N PRO A 670 -17.79 -22.31 17.43
CA PRO A 670 -17.67 -23.48 18.29
C PRO A 670 -16.66 -24.51 17.79
N VAL A 671 -15.93 -25.11 18.72
CA VAL A 671 -15.00 -26.22 18.51
C VAL A 671 -15.77 -27.46 18.05
N ARG A 672 -15.16 -28.29 17.19
CA ARG A 672 -15.73 -29.57 16.76
C ARG A 672 -14.71 -30.67 16.98
N SER A 673 -15.14 -31.82 17.51
CA SER A 673 -14.24 -32.94 17.78
C SER A 673 -13.44 -33.34 16.54
N GLY A 674 -12.12 -33.40 16.68
CA GLY A 674 -11.18 -33.73 15.60
C GLY A 674 -11.07 -32.70 14.46
N ARG A 675 -11.59 -31.47 14.60
CA ARG A 675 -11.50 -30.42 13.56
C ARG A 675 -11.21 -29.04 14.14
N VAL A 676 -10.19 -28.39 13.58
CA VAL A 676 -9.95 -26.95 13.74
C VAL A 676 -11.09 -26.18 13.07
N THR A 677 -11.68 -25.20 13.78
CA THR A 677 -12.86 -24.46 13.28
C THR A 677 -12.61 -22.97 13.00
N ALA A 678 -11.39 -22.48 13.23
CA ALA A 678 -10.95 -21.13 12.89
C ALA A 678 -9.50 -21.14 12.37
N THR A 679 -9.18 -20.25 11.43
CA THR A 679 -7.86 -20.14 10.74
C THR A 679 -6.99 -19.04 11.35
N ILE A 680 -5.65 -19.02 11.17
CA ILE A 680 -4.91 -17.74 11.12
C ILE A 680 -4.49 -17.43 9.69
N LYS A 681 -4.49 -16.15 9.34
CA LYS A 681 -4.09 -15.66 8.01
C LYS A 681 -2.58 -15.41 7.93
N PRO A 682 -1.92 -15.54 6.76
CA PRO A 682 -0.46 -15.46 6.66
C PRO A 682 0.15 -14.17 7.20
N TYR A 683 -0.54 -13.03 7.11
CA TYR A 683 -0.05 -11.75 7.63
C TYR A 683 0.18 -11.72 9.15
N CYS A 684 -0.40 -12.64 9.94
CA CYS A 684 -0.11 -12.76 11.38
C CYS A 684 1.38 -13.09 11.63
N LEU A 685 2.06 -13.67 10.63
CA LEU A 685 3.49 -13.96 10.66
C LEU A 685 4.37 -12.72 10.51
N GLU A 686 3.82 -11.54 10.19
CA GLU A 686 4.60 -10.32 9.93
C GLU A 686 5.50 -9.93 11.11
N TYR A 687 5.06 -10.14 12.35
CA TYR A 687 5.90 -9.89 13.53
C TYR A 687 7.02 -10.90 13.70
N VAL A 688 6.75 -12.18 13.44
CA VAL A 688 7.77 -13.24 13.44
C VAL A 688 8.79 -12.96 12.32
N ARG A 689 8.32 -12.53 11.15
CA ARG A 689 9.12 -12.13 9.98
C ARG A 689 10.02 -10.92 10.29
N ARG A 690 9.47 -9.84 10.85
CA ARG A 690 10.24 -8.65 11.30
C ARG A 690 11.29 -9.05 12.32
N GLN A 691 10.90 -9.74 13.39
CA GLN A 691 11.78 -10.13 14.48
C GLN A 691 12.93 -11.04 14.00
N PHE A 692 12.64 -12.02 13.15
CA PHE A 692 13.67 -12.87 12.55
C PHE A 692 14.57 -12.11 11.57
N SER A 693 14.01 -11.16 10.81
CA SER A 693 14.78 -10.29 9.91
C SER A 693 15.77 -9.41 10.67
N ILE A 694 15.35 -8.84 11.80
CA ILE A 694 16.20 -8.06 12.72
C ILE A 694 17.34 -8.94 13.28
N MET A 695 17.02 -10.11 13.84
CA MET A 695 18.04 -10.97 14.47
C MET A 695 19.00 -11.67 13.49
N THR A 696 18.62 -11.82 12.21
CA THR A 696 19.50 -12.37 11.16
C THR A 696 20.19 -11.31 10.31
N ASN A 697 19.77 -10.05 10.41
CA ASN A 697 20.08 -8.97 9.48
C ASN A 697 19.90 -9.40 7.99
N LYS A 698 18.76 -10.06 7.70
CA LYS A 698 18.37 -10.58 6.37
C LYS A 698 16.88 -10.38 6.15
N ILE A 699 16.44 -10.42 4.89
CA ILE A 699 15.02 -10.23 4.56
C ILE A 699 14.32 -11.54 4.29
N TRP A 700 13.31 -11.76 5.12
CA TRP A 700 12.39 -12.88 5.03
C TRP A 700 11.07 -12.41 4.45
N GLU A 701 10.54 -13.21 3.52
CA GLU A 701 9.18 -13.14 3.00
C GLU A 701 8.29 -14.15 3.74
N ILE A 702 6.97 -13.92 3.75
CA ILE A 702 5.99 -14.86 4.28
C ILE A 702 5.66 -15.89 3.19
N GLY A 703 5.98 -17.16 3.47
CA GLY A 703 5.72 -18.28 2.60
C GLY A 703 4.58 -19.16 3.09
N TYR A 704 3.79 -19.64 2.13
CA TYR A 704 2.78 -20.68 2.31
C TYR A 704 2.97 -21.75 1.21
N GLU A 705 2.43 -22.93 1.46
CA GLU A 705 2.16 -23.92 0.42
C GLU A 705 0.67 -23.82 0.07
N GLU A 706 0.35 -24.02 -1.21
CA GLU A 706 -1.00 -24.17 -1.74
C GLU A 706 -1.39 -25.66 -1.75
#